data_AF-A0A7H9DK30-F1
#
_entry.id   AF-A0A7H9DK30-F1
#
_cell.length_a   1.000
_cell.length_b   1.000
_cell.length_c   1.000
_cell.angle_alpha   90.00
_cell.angle_beta   90.00
_cell.angle_gamma   90.00
#
_symmetry.space_group_name_H-M   'P 1'
#
loop_
_entity.id
_entity.type
_entity.pdbx_description
1 polymer ?
#
loop_
_entity_poly.entity_id
_entity_poly.type
_entity_poly.pdbx_seq_one_letter_code
_entity_poly.pdbx_strand_id
1 'polypeptide(L)'
;MVKKIGYKTPSIIALTIAGTAITAQHADAAENVQTQETPVNVLDDTTVSQQGEVAKQQTIEGQTPISGTQTYNDPSKVDTTNNTPTETSSLQTSDVTSTDENVATASPETSEAESQQTDVTNLTEDEAPIAENDIDMHTEGEITPVTYNNTEMDTSANKMVHQEEVATTSQNNVQTVEDTATTVDNAKALEVANNPNEATPPRIGGQGSSATTATAFRSAVAPRSVTTPAYKPTVNSEINTYIRNKNYKVPTYEQDYSNHFPKYGYRNGVGKPEGIIIHDTANDSSTIDGEISYMKRNYNSAFVHGFIDGNRIIETQPTDYLAWGAGSAANQRFIHMELVHVHDYDSFARQMNNMADYVATNLQYYGLKPDSAEYDGRGTVWTHLAVSKHLGGTDHVDPHGYLNSRGYSYNELYDLILEKYQTKMGITAPAFSKTNTPTVNTSTTHTSSRPAVSKNNLTVTQDLGYGRINQTNKGLFATVYDQKGKPTNQTGHTLKVTKEANLNGKTFYLMSDAKTNALLGWVQKNDTSYQSAQPEKTLNKKYTVKPSTTVYNVPWGTKSQVIGKTSTTSNQSFKATKQQTVGNTNWLFGTVNKVTGWISANNIASTPKAPTKSSIISPLKVTNDTGMGRINTKNNGLHVSVYDQHGKKTTATNQTMRVTKKASLNGQNYYLVTDYQSGTHLGWVKQQDVKYRSSEAARNIQKTFTIPSGTNLFATPWGTSKQITGTVAGKHNQTFKAVKQQKVANTTYVYGTVNRMAGWVNQNILSVPKAVTSVSQHVSQIGQLKSTNNGLKASVYDKTSKDASRFADKTYKITKTASANNQDYVLLQNTNGKTPLGWVKADDVFKRTLGQTQKTKTQYTVNHNTSGLYAMPWGTAKQQIDTLKKVANRTFNASKSIAVGKDTFVYGNVNRKTGWINQKDLTPVKMIASQTKFTRTSMQPSTSGITLNQSNDYFVFNENGFIYAKAGDIKAIGALKKYYEDVFSVQQSKVVNGITWHYGAFQDGTKGWIKAADLRSQLVKYYAVNHSLNQSLNKQYALNPKPQIQRTAGKWENATREETRRAMDTQRIAKDPNEIYQFLKLDQYQGLNATDLDKLLKNKGILNGQGEAFREAAITHNINEIYLISHALLETGNGTSKLSNGGYVTSNDKVVTDSRKKYYNMFGVGAFDHDAVRNGFKTAESYGWDTVRKSIVGGAKFIKEKYIGAGQNTLYRMRWNPQNPAVHQYATDITWASHNAKRMKNFYDQIGEVGKYFDIDTYQK
;
A
#
# COMPACT_ATOMS: atom_id res chain seq x y z
N MET A 1 -2.40 32.54 60.38
CA MET A 1 -2.90 33.16 59.13
C MET A 1 -1.87 32.92 58.03
N VAL A 2 -2.28 32.59 56.80
CA VAL A 2 -1.37 32.45 55.64
C VAL A 2 -1.98 33.20 54.46
N LYS A 3 -1.17 33.97 53.73
CA LYS A 3 -1.66 34.86 52.64
C LYS A 3 -2.16 34.05 51.45
N LYS A 4 -3.31 34.46 50.87
CA LYS A 4 -3.78 33.96 49.57
C LYS A 4 -2.74 34.30 48.49
N ILE A 5 -2.19 33.29 47.82
CA ILE A 5 -1.40 33.48 46.61
C ILE A 5 -2.38 33.53 45.43
N GLY A 6 -2.40 34.64 44.69
CA GLY A 6 -3.25 34.80 43.52
C GLY A 6 -2.73 33.96 42.34
N TYR A 7 -3.64 33.28 41.64
CA TYR A 7 -3.31 32.63 40.38
C TYR A 7 -3.04 33.70 39.31
N LYS A 8 -1.95 33.54 38.54
CA LYS A 8 -1.79 34.28 37.28
C LYS A 8 -2.83 33.80 36.27
N THR A 9 -3.49 34.74 35.60
CA THR A 9 -3.93 34.50 34.23
C THR A 9 -2.73 34.71 33.29
N PRO A 10 -2.67 34.03 32.13
CA PRO A 10 -1.73 34.43 31.09
C PRO A 10 -2.36 35.53 30.24
N SER A 11 -1.91 36.78 30.43
CA SER A 11 -2.19 37.91 29.53
C SER A 11 -1.53 37.70 28.15
N ILE A 12 -2.10 36.80 27.34
CA ILE A 12 -1.64 36.55 25.97
C ILE A 12 -2.00 37.75 25.09
N ILE A 13 -1.00 38.58 24.77
CA ILE A 13 -1.06 39.50 23.64
C ILE A 13 -1.21 38.64 22.37
N ALA A 14 -2.35 38.78 21.68
CA ALA A 14 -2.67 37.99 20.49
C ALA A 14 -1.75 38.37 19.32
N LEU A 15 -0.70 37.58 19.09
CA LEU A 15 0.21 37.78 17.96
C LEU A 15 -0.37 37.13 16.68
N THR A 16 -1.20 37.89 15.97
CA THR A 16 -1.80 37.49 14.69
C THR A 16 -0.73 37.22 13.64
N ILE A 17 -0.41 35.95 13.39
CA ILE A 17 0.35 35.55 12.19
C ILE A 17 -0.61 35.61 11.00
N ALA A 18 -0.57 36.72 10.27
CA ALA A 18 -1.34 36.91 9.05
C ALA A 18 -0.84 35.99 7.91
N GLY A 19 -1.37 34.76 7.85
CA GLY A 19 -1.33 33.93 6.65
C GLY A 19 -2.46 34.38 5.72
N THR A 20 -2.12 35.09 4.63
CA THR A 20 -3.10 35.71 3.72
C THR A 20 -4.06 34.70 3.09
N ALA A 21 -5.31 34.70 3.56
CA ALA A 21 -6.43 34.12 2.82
C ALA A 21 -6.87 35.10 1.74
N ILE A 22 -6.66 34.76 0.46
CA ILE A 22 -7.30 35.46 -0.65
C ILE A 22 -8.58 34.69 -1.01
N THR A 23 -9.67 35.03 -0.33
CA THR A 23 -11.02 34.77 -0.81
C THR A 23 -11.36 35.83 -1.85
N ALA A 24 -11.37 35.47 -3.13
CA ALA A 24 -12.02 36.28 -4.15
C ALA A 24 -13.53 36.08 -4.02
N GLN A 25 -14.29 37.16 -3.84
CA GLN A 25 -15.75 37.14 -3.91
C GLN A 25 -16.21 36.96 -5.37
N HIS A 26 -17.44 36.49 -5.55
CA HIS A 26 -18.17 36.82 -6.76
C HIS A 26 -18.46 38.32 -6.77
N ALA A 27 -18.30 38.95 -7.94
CA ALA A 27 -18.86 40.26 -8.24
C ALA A 27 -19.39 40.20 -9.66
N ASP A 28 -20.70 40.38 -9.82
CA ASP A 28 -21.30 40.62 -11.13
C ASP A 28 -21.08 42.09 -11.52
N ALA A 29 -20.82 42.33 -12.81
CA ALA A 29 -20.79 43.65 -13.41
C ALA A 29 -21.38 43.54 -14.81
N ALA A 30 -22.28 44.46 -15.16
CA ALA A 30 -23.13 44.35 -16.32
C ALA A 30 -22.51 44.88 -17.63
N GLU A 31 -23.14 44.46 -18.73
CA GLU A 31 -23.18 45.00 -20.09
C GLU A 31 -22.24 46.16 -20.50
N ASN A 32 -21.57 45.96 -21.64
CA ASN A 32 -21.84 46.83 -22.79
C ASN A 32 -21.76 46.05 -24.11
N VAL A 33 -22.29 46.62 -25.19
CA VAL A 33 -22.81 45.91 -26.38
C VAL A 33 -22.09 46.30 -27.67
N GLN A 34 -21.81 45.33 -28.55
CA GLN A 34 -22.03 45.48 -30.01
C GLN A 34 -21.99 44.14 -30.80
N THR A 35 -23.06 43.91 -31.57
CA THR A 35 -23.17 43.38 -32.96
C THR A 35 -21.96 42.63 -33.57
N GLN A 36 -22.08 41.53 -34.35
CA GLN A 36 -23.18 40.96 -35.17
C GLN A 36 -22.79 39.47 -35.53
N GLU A 37 -23.51 38.56 -36.22
CA GLU A 37 -24.74 38.51 -37.05
C GLU A 37 -25.53 37.19 -36.84
N THR A 38 -26.68 37.03 -37.52
CA THR A 38 -27.38 35.74 -37.78
C THR A 38 -27.88 35.66 -39.23
N PRO A 39 -28.17 34.44 -39.73
CA PRO A 39 -29.57 34.13 -40.10
C PRO A 39 -30.04 32.76 -39.55
N VAL A 40 -31.24 32.65 -38.93
CA VAL A 40 -32.55 32.21 -39.49
C VAL A 40 -32.47 31.08 -40.54
N ASN A 41 -33.30 30.02 -40.54
CA ASN A 41 -34.50 29.62 -39.74
C ASN A 41 -34.49 28.05 -39.58
N VAL A 42 -35.48 27.22 -39.15
CA VAL A 42 -36.96 27.23 -38.99
C VAL A 42 -37.35 26.34 -37.77
N LEU A 43 -38.60 26.40 -37.31
CA LEU A 43 -39.24 25.49 -36.32
C LEU A 43 -39.58 24.10 -36.90
N ASP A 44 -39.72 23.07 -36.06
CA ASP A 44 -41.04 22.58 -35.57
C ASP A 44 -40.89 21.59 -34.39
N ASP A 45 -41.95 21.37 -33.60
CA ASP A 45 -41.92 20.57 -32.36
C ASP A 45 -43.19 19.70 -32.20
N THR A 46 -43.06 18.36 -32.26
CA THR A 46 -44.10 17.40 -31.82
C THR A 46 -43.59 15.96 -31.76
N THR A 47 -44.14 15.16 -30.84
CA THR A 47 -43.86 13.73 -30.59
C THR A 47 -42.39 13.41 -30.21
N VAL A 48 -42.08 12.84 -29.04
CA VAL A 48 -42.79 11.74 -28.37
C VAL A 48 -42.94 12.00 -26.86
N SER A 49 -44.18 12.02 -26.38
CA SER A 49 -44.51 11.78 -24.98
C SER A 49 -45.79 10.93 -24.91
N GLN A 50 -45.62 9.60 -24.91
CA GLN A 50 -46.63 8.60 -24.53
C GLN A 50 -46.03 7.19 -24.62
N GLN A 51 -45.77 6.58 -23.44
CA GLN A 51 -45.89 5.15 -23.10
C GLN A 51 -45.04 4.89 -21.84
N GLY A 52 -45.66 5.11 -20.67
CA GLY A 52 -45.01 4.97 -19.37
C GLY A 52 -45.96 4.56 -18.24
N GLU A 53 -47.13 3.99 -18.55
CA GLU A 53 -48.19 3.79 -17.54
C GLU A 53 -49.13 2.60 -17.85
N VAL A 54 -48.63 1.36 -17.69
CA VAL A 54 -49.47 0.17 -17.41
C VAL A 54 -48.68 -0.79 -16.51
N ALA A 55 -48.91 -0.74 -15.19
CA ALA A 55 -48.70 -1.80 -14.18
C ALA A 55 -48.56 -1.22 -12.75
N LYS A 56 -49.69 -0.87 -12.11
CA LYS A 56 -49.81 -0.69 -10.66
C LYS A 56 -51.12 -1.31 -10.20
N GLN A 57 -51.13 -1.83 -8.97
CA GLN A 57 -52.16 -2.71 -8.39
C GLN A 57 -52.19 -4.09 -9.08
N GLN A 58 -52.24 -5.24 -8.40
CA GLN A 58 -52.25 -5.57 -6.96
C GLN A 58 -50.96 -6.40 -6.64
N THR A 59 -50.54 -6.75 -5.42
CA THR A 59 -51.24 -6.95 -4.13
C THR A 59 -50.31 -6.55 -2.96
N ILE A 60 -50.87 -6.36 -1.76
CA ILE A 60 -50.17 -6.04 -0.50
C ILE A 60 -49.94 -7.31 0.31
N GLU A 61 -48.73 -7.54 0.85
CA GLU A 61 -48.49 -8.16 2.18
C GLU A 61 -47.00 -8.17 2.55
N GLY A 62 -46.69 -8.27 3.85
CA GLY A 62 -45.39 -8.75 4.35
C GLY A 62 -44.19 -7.78 4.34
N GLN A 63 -44.19 -6.76 5.21
CA GLN A 63 -42.94 -6.14 5.70
C GLN A 63 -42.83 -6.26 7.22
N THR A 64 -41.88 -7.08 7.69
CA THR A 64 -41.38 -7.10 9.06
C THR A 64 -39.84 -7.11 9.04
N PRO A 65 -39.15 -6.36 9.92
CA PRO A 65 -37.70 -6.32 9.95
C PRO A 65 -37.15 -7.54 10.69
N ILE A 66 -36.49 -8.46 9.98
CA ILE A 66 -35.80 -9.60 10.61
C ILE A 66 -34.43 -9.12 11.11
N SER A 67 -34.35 -8.80 12.40
CA SER A 67 -33.07 -8.74 13.12
C SER A 67 -32.53 -10.17 13.32
N GLY A 68 -31.25 -10.37 13.00
CA GLY A 68 -30.60 -11.69 12.92
C GLY A 68 -29.65 -12.03 14.07
N THR A 69 -29.89 -11.54 15.28
CA THR A 69 -29.07 -11.91 16.46
C THR A 69 -29.27 -13.38 16.85
N GLN A 70 -28.19 -14.16 16.89
CA GLN A 70 -28.13 -15.41 17.65
C GLN A 70 -27.02 -15.34 18.71
N THR A 71 -27.44 -15.36 19.98
CA THR A 71 -26.55 -15.50 21.14
C THR A 71 -26.14 -16.96 21.31
N TYR A 72 -24.83 -17.23 21.27
CA TYR A 72 -24.27 -18.53 21.62
C TYR A 72 -24.24 -18.70 23.15
N ASN A 73 -24.87 -19.75 23.66
CA ASN A 73 -24.85 -20.12 25.09
C ASN A 73 -23.95 -21.32 25.37
N ASP A 74 -23.42 -21.35 26.59
CA ASP A 74 -22.49 -22.36 27.11
C ASP A 74 -23.11 -23.78 27.17
N PRO A 75 -22.54 -24.79 26.48
CA PRO A 75 -23.03 -26.16 26.48
C PRO A 75 -22.58 -26.95 27.74
N SER A 76 -22.83 -26.43 28.95
CA SER A 76 -22.42 -27.08 30.22
C SER A 76 -23.48 -27.12 31.34
N LYS A 77 -24.76 -27.22 30.99
CA LYS A 77 -25.81 -27.78 31.88
C LYS A 77 -26.96 -28.42 31.11
N VAL A 78 -27.39 -29.58 31.60
CA VAL A 78 -28.66 -30.24 31.29
C VAL A 78 -29.28 -30.66 32.61
N ASP A 79 -30.47 -30.17 32.92
CA ASP A 79 -31.56 -31.00 33.46
C ASP A 79 -32.92 -30.33 33.23
N THR A 80 -33.99 -30.95 33.72
CA THR A 80 -35.34 -30.94 33.17
C THR A 80 -36.35 -30.14 34.01
N THR A 81 -37.40 -29.61 33.36
CA THR A 81 -38.84 -29.91 33.62
C THR A 81 -39.79 -28.90 32.94
N ASN A 82 -41.04 -29.28 32.73
CA ASN A 82 -42.12 -28.42 32.22
C ASN A 82 -42.94 -27.82 33.37
N ASN A 83 -43.40 -26.56 33.25
CA ASN A 83 -44.84 -26.21 33.22
C ASN A 83 -45.11 -24.69 33.20
N THR A 84 -46.24 -24.30 32.59
CA THR A 84 -46.99 -23.02 32.69
C THR A 84 -47.78 -22.93 34.02
N PRO A 85 -48.53 -21.85 34.39
CA PRO A 85 -49.03 -20.68 33.61
C PRO A 85 -48.95 -19.30 34.36
N THR A 86 -49.82 -18.35 33.98
CA THR A 86 -50.18 -17.04 34.62
C THR A 86 -49.28 -15.86 34.22
N GLU A 87 -49.67 -14.68 33.68
CA GLU A 87 -50.89 -13.85 33.53
C GLU A 87 -50.97 -12.61 34.48
N THR A 88 -51.16 -11.40 33.88
CA THR A 88 -51.64 -10.08 34.41
C THR A 88 -51.02 -9.46 35.70
N SER A 89 -50.95 -8.14 35.98
CA SER A 89 -51.42 -6.85 35.40
C SER A 89 -50.49 -5.70 35.92
N SER A 90 -50.72 -4.37 35.97
CA SER A 90 -51.80 -3.41 35.62
C SER A 90 -51.32 -1.93 35.66
N LEU A 91 -51.63 -1.11 34.63
CA LEU A 91 -51.97 0.35 34.70
C LEU A 91 -50.90 1.36 35.24
N GLN A 92 -50.95 2.70 35.06
CA GLN A 92 -51.93 3.62 34.42
C GLN A 92 -51.27 4.90 33.81
N THR A 93 -52.11 5.75 33.19
CA THR A 93 -51.98 7.01 32.38
C THR A 93 -51.17 8.20 33.01
N SER A 94 -50.96 9.40 32.42
CA SER A 94 -51.66 10.16 31.34
C SER A 94 -50.85 11.39 30.80
N ASP A 95 -51.10 11.81 29.53
CA ASP A 95 -51.31 13.20 29.00
C ASP A 95 -50.23 14.34 29.14
N VAL A 96 -50.11 15.41 28.30
CA VAL A 96 -50.83 15.91 27.08
C VAL A 96 -49.94 16.81 26.15
N THR A 97 -50.49 17.38 25.06
CA THR A 97 -49.92 18.22 23.96
C THR A 97 -49.57 19.70 24.35
N SER A 98 -49.26 20.73 23.53
CA SER A 98 -49.26 21.08 22.05
C SER A 98 -48.41 22.38 21.87
N THR A 99 -47.55 22.62 20.85
CA THR A 99 -47.71 23.13 19.44
C THR A 99 -48.24 24.57 19.21
N ASP A 100 -47.59 25.29 18.26
CA ASP A 100 -48.02 26.48 17.46
C ASP A 100 -48.19 27.85 18.18
N GLU A 101 -48.18 29.08 17.59
CA GLU A 101 -47.75 29.81 16.34
C GLU A 101 -48.00 31.35 16.65
N ASN A 102 -47.61 32.45 15.95
CA ASN A 102 -46.54 32.89 15.01
C ASN A 102 -46.75 34.42 14.68
N VAL A 103 -46.20 34.96 13.57
CA VAL A 103 -46.58 36.19 12.81
C VAL A 103 -45.95 37.57 13.18
N ALA A 104 -44.81 37.86 12.53
CA ALA A 104 -44.53 38.98 11.59
C ALA A 104 -44.43 40.51 11.95
N THR A 105 -43.79 41.21 10.98
CA THR A 105 -43.94 42.60 10.48
C THR A 105 -43.05 43.80 10.94
N ALA A 106 -42.53 44.50 9.91
CA ALA A 106 -42.19 45.93 9.78
C ALA A 106 -40.86 46.54 10.31
N SER A 107 -40.20 47.27 9.39
CA SER A 107 -39.16 48.31 9.56
C SER A 107 -39.86 49.72 9.46
N PRO A 108 -39.23 50.94 9.56
CA PRO A 108 -37.83 51.27 9.20
C PRO A 108 -37.10 52.45 9.94
N GLU A 109 -35.90 52.78 9.41
CA GLU A 109 -35.30 54.13 9.17
C GLU A 109 -34.50 54.96 10.24
N THR A 110 -33.25 55.30 9.86
CA THR A 110 -32.47 56.58 10.05
C THR A 110 -32.10 57.11 11.47
N SER A 111 -31.03 57.91 11.71
CA SER A 111 -29.81 58.35 10.95
C SER A 111 -28.80 59.11 11.85
N GLU A 112 -27.51 59.20 11.46
CA GLU A 112 -26.52 60.31 11.78
C GLU A 112 -26.11 60.55 13.27
N ALA A 113 -25.01 61.25 13.66
CA ALA A 113 -23.70 61.59 13.05
C ALA A 113 -22.64 62.07 14.12
N GLU A 114 -21.46 62.51 13.64
CA GLU A 114 -20.22 63.12 14.24
C GLU A 114 -20.38 64.27 15.30
N SER A 115 -19.37 64.79 16.04
CA SER A 115 -17.95 64.42 16.41
C SER A 115 -17.32 65.40 17.47
N GLN A 116 -16.10 65.13 17.98
CA GLN A 116 -15.07 66.07 18.57
C GLN A 116 -15.43 66.91 19.84
N GLN A 117 -14.54 67.63 20.59
CA GLN A 117 -13.12 67.49 21.04
C GLN A 117 -12.80 68.59 22.14
N THR A 118 -11.63 68.56 22.82
CA THR A 118 -10.93 69.64 23.62
C THR A 118 -11.28 69.88 25.11
N ASP A 119 -10.44 70.44 26.01
CA ASP A 119 -8.96 70.42 26.25
C ASP A 119 -8.57 71.15 27.62
N VAL A 120 -7.28 71.21 27.99
CA VAL A 120 -6.56 72.13 28.95
C VAL A 120 -6.38 71.73 30.45
N THR A 121 -5.37 72.32 31.14
CA THR A 121 -4.55 71.85 32.32
C THR A 121 -4.78 72.67 33.65
N ASN A 122 -3.94 72.84 34.71
CA ASN A 122 -2.46 72.77 34.97
C ASN A 122 -2.04 72.92 36.49
N LEU A 123 -0.72 72.82 36.84
CA LEU A 123 0.03 73.27 38.08
C LEU A 123 -0.12 72.48 39.43
N THR A 124 0.82 72.38 40.42
CA THR A 124 2.29 72.69 40.61
C THR A 124 2.96 71.97 41.83
N GLU A 125 4.31 71.81 41.82
CA GLU A 125 5.37 71.94 42.92
C GLU A 125 5.28 71.16 44.30
N ASP A 126 6.34 70.82 45.09
CA ASP A 126 7.83 70.89 44.94
C ASP A 126 8.70 69.99 45.89
N GLU A 127 9.97 69.74 45.48
CA GLU A 127 11.28 69.57 46.22
C GLU A 127 11.64 68.47 47.30
N ALA A 128 12.93 68.44 47.73
CA ALA A 128 13.73 67.29 48.25
C ALA A 128 14.20 67.42 49.76
N PRO A 129 15.31 66.85 50.36
CA PRO A 129 16.53 66.17 49.81
C PRO A 129 17.14 64.90 50.54
N ILE A 130 18.01 64.16 49.80
CA ILE A 130 19.38 63.58 50.08
C ILE A 130 19.69 62.84 51.42
N ALA A 131 20.32 61.63 51.42
CA ALA A 131 21.77 61.37 51.75
C ALA A 131 22.35 59.96 51.36
N GLU A 132 23.38 59.44 52.08
CA GLU A 132 24.48 58.57 51.56
C GLU A 132 25.07 57.45 52.50
N ASN A 133 25.82 56.48 51.91
CA ASN A 133 27.02 55.71 52.40
C ASN A 133 26.91 54.70 53.60
N ASP A 134 27.69 53.59 53.75
CA ASP A 134 28.53 52.69 52.88
C ASP A 134 28.97 51.38 53.67
N ILE A 135 29.81 50.49 53.11
CA ILE A 135 30.68 49.40 53.71
C ILE A 135 30.18 47.91 53.83
N ASP A 136 30.58 47.08 52.85
CA ASP A 136 31.42 45.82 52.83
C ASP A 136 31.30 44.54 53.76
N MET A 137 31.89 43.42 53.25
CA MET A 137 32.45 42.17 53.83
C MET A 137 31.64 40.86 54.12
N HIS A 138 31.88 39.81 53.29
CA HIS A 138 32.74 38.60 53.53
C HIS A 138 32.82 37.89 54.93
N THR A 139 32.89 36.55 55.14
CA THR A 139 32.70 35.27 54.36
C THR A 139 32.59 34.01 55.31
N GLU A 140 32.39 32.78 54.76
CA GLU A 140 32.58 31.42 55.39
C GLU A 140 31.58 30.97 56.51
N GLY A 141 31.39 29.68 56.87
CA GLY A 141 31.83 28.39 56.30
C GLY A 141 31.39 27.11 57.09
N GLU A 142 31.11 26.00 56.38
CA GLU A 142 31.07 24.57 56.79
C GLU A 142 30.02 23.95 57.80
N ILE A 143 30.13 22.61 57.95
CA ILE A 143 29.60 21.59 58.90
C ILE A 143 28.12 21.14 58.97
N THR A 144 27.98 19.85 59.33
CA THR A 144 26.79 18.96 59.54
C THR A 144 27.17 17.95 60.67
N PRO A 145 26.40 16.89 61.08
CA PRO A 145 25.00 16.44 60.81
C PRO A 145 24.23 15.88 62.09
N VAL A 146 23.13 15.13 61.85
CA VAL A 146 22.50 13.98 62.60
C VAL A 146 21.47 14.09 63.79
N THR A 147 20.44 13.20 63.71
CA THR A 147 19.69 12.45 64.78
C THR A 147 18.55 13.10 65.62
N TYR A 148 17.60 12.38 66.28
CA TYR A 148 17.41 10.93 66.64
C TYR A 148 15.91 10.48 66.86
N ASN A 149 15.61 9.18 66.61
CA ASN A 149 14.70 8.19 67.30
C ASN A 149 13.23 8.49 67.75
N ASN A 150 12.32 7.53 68.08
CA ASN A 150 11.98 6.10 67.77
C ASN A 150 10.56 5.81 68.40
N THR A 151 9.98 4.62 68.74
CA THR A 151 10.31 3.17 68.80
C THR A 151 9.01 2.30 68.89
N GLU A 152 9.13 0.94 68.96
CA GLU A 152 8.23 -0.03 69.69
C GLU A 152 6.79 -0.28 69.15
N MET A 153 6.11 -1.45 69.31
CA MET A 153 6.42 -2.85 69.75
C MET A 153 6.12 -3.84 68.58
N ASP A 154 6.09 -5.20 68.58
CA ASP A 154 5.89 -6.33 69.53
C ASP A 154 4.46 -6.43 70.15
N THR A 155 3.90 -7.58 70.59
CA THR A 155 4.46 -8.86 71.10
C THR A 155 4.13 -10.13 70.27
N SER A 156 4.88 -11.23 70.53
CA SER A 156 5.09 -12.34 69.59
C SER A 156 5.10 -13.76 70.23
N ALA A 157 4.54 -14.81 69.61
CA ALA A 157 4.63 -16.21 70.11
C ALA A 157 4.40 -17.35 69.07
N ASN A 158 4.97 -18.58 69.16
CA ASN A 158 6.32 -19.01 69.60
C ASN A 158 6.64 -20.50 69.20
N LYS A 159 7.91 -20.92 69.39
CA LYS A 159 8.58 -22.26 69.27
C LYS A 159 9.20 -22.61 67.89
N MET A 160 10.48 -23.00 67.70
CA MET A 160 11.56 -23.75 68.46
C MET A 160 11.78 -25.16 67.87
N VAL A 161 12.99 -25.76 67.69
CA VAL A 161 14.40 -25.29 67.91
C VAL A 161 15.44 -26.18 67.14
N HIS A 162 16.71 -25.72 67.10
CA HIS A 162 18.05 -26.37 66.89
C HIS A 162 18.23 -27.90 67.22
N GLN A 163 19.29 -28.67 66.84
CA GLN A 163 20.49 -28.55 65.96
C GLN A 163 21.32 -29.91 65.94
N GLU A 164 22.29 -30.06 65.01
CA GLU A 164 23.54 -30.90 65.06
C GLU A 164 23.66 -32.42 64.66
N GLU A 165 24.92 -32.76 64.35
CA GLU A 165 25.70 -34.04 64.14
C GLU A 165 25.26 -35.27 63.28
N VAL A 166 25.84 -35.34 62.06
CA VAL A 166 26.96 -36.24 61.61
C VAL A 166 26.95 -37.79 61.87
N ALA A 167 27.01 -38.53 60.73
CA ALA A 167 27.74 -39.80 60.42
C ALA A 167 27.21 -41.24 60.72
N THR A 168 27.07 -42.01 59.60
CA THR A 168 27.38 -43.46 59.40
C THR A 168 26.47 -44.52 60.10
N THR A 169 26.33 -45.79 59.63
CA THR A 169 27.26 -46.66 58.88
C THR A 169 26.57 -47.77 58.06
N SER A 170 26.97 -47.96 56.77
CA SER A 170 27.03 -49.21 55.94
C SER A 170 25.80 -50.15 55.77
N GLN A 171 25.65 -50.93 54.68
CA GLN A 171 26.64 -51.59 53.79
C GLN A 171 26.28 -51.61 52.29
N ASN A 172 27.34 -51.65 51.45
CA ASN A 172 27.60 -52.40 50.20
C ASN A 172 26.40 -52.89 49.32
N ASN A 173 26.46 -52.87 47.98
CA ASN A 173 27.60 -53.28 47.15
C ASN A 173 27.74 -52.52 45.80
N VAL A 174 28.69 -52.93 44.95
CA VAL A 174 29.36 -52.12 43.92
C VAL A 174 29.08 -52.57 42.46
N GLN A 175 29.15 -51.60 41.53
CA GLN A 175 29.33 -51.71 40.06
C GLN A 175 28.25 -52.38 39.18
N THR A 176 27.74 -51.60 38.22
CA THR A 176 28.22 -51.72 36.81
C THR A 176 28.11 -50.36 36.09
N VAL A 177 28.60 -50.26 34.85
CA VAL A 177 28.93 -48.98 34.16
C VAL A 177 28.33 -48.98 32.74
N GLU A 178 28.09 -47.77 32.18
CA GLU A 178 27.41 -47.48 30.90
C GLU A 178 25.88 -47.80 30.93
N ASP A 179 25.01 -47.13 30.17
CA ASP A 179 25.19 -46.40 28.90
C ASP A 179 24.28 -45.15 28.76
N THR A 180 24.62 -44.28 27.79
CA THR A 180 23.86 -43.25 27.05
C THR A 180 22.76 -42.39 27.68
N ALA A 181 22.90 -41.07 27.49
CA ALA A 181 21.93 -40.07 27.89
C ALA A 181 20.74 -39.90 26.91
N THR A 182 19.54 -39.69 27.46
CA THR A 182 18.42 -39.01 26.79
C THR A 182 17.79 -37.99 27.73
N THR A 183 17.90 -36.70 27.39
CA THR A 183 17.12 -35.63 28.01
C THR A 183 16.15 -35.04 27.00
N VAL A 184 14.87 -35.40 27.16
CA VAL A 184 13.75 -34.62 26.62
C VAL A 184 13.50 -33.50 27.63
N ASP A 185 13.39 -32.23 27.20
CA ASP A 185 12.43 -31.35 27.86
C ASP A 185 12.02 -30.04 27.16
N ASN A 186 10.77 -29.67 27.43
CA ASN A 186 10.18 -28.32 27.55
C ASN A 186 10.67 -27.16 26.65
N ALA A 187 9.92 -26.90 25.57
CA ALA A 187 10.00 -25.66 24.80
C ALA A 187 9.22 -24.51 25.49
N LYS A 188 9.88 -23.38 25.78
CA LYS A 188 9.24 -22.10 26.14
C LYS A 188 9.14 -21.16 24.93
N ALA A 189 8.16 -20.27 24.96
CA ALA A 189 7.89 -19.31 23.90
C ALA A 189 9.02 -18.27 23.71
N LEU A 190 9.12 -17.71 22.50
CA LEU A 190 10.05 -16.63 22.15
C LEU A 190 9.32 -15.51 21.40
N GLU A 191 9.38 -14.30 21.93
CA GLU A 191 8.81 -13.10 21.32
C GLU A 191 9.69 -12.58 20.16
N VAL A 192 9.07 -11.91 19.18
CA VAL A 192 9.75 -11.35 18.00
C VAL A 192 9.71 -9.83 18.06
N ALA A 193 10.87 -9.19 18.22
CA ALA A 193 10.97 -7.74 18.45
C ALA A 193 10.85 -6.88 17.19
N ASN A 194 10.16 -5.73 17.33
CA ASN A 194 9.81 -4.82 16.24
C ASN A 194 10.88 -3.74 15.95
N ASN A 195 11.23 -3.54 14.67
CA ASN A 195 11.90 -2.31 14.15
C ASN A 195 11.75 -2.18 12.61
N PRO A 196 11.29 -1.05 12.02
CA PRO A 196 11.03 -0.94 10.57
C PRO A 196 11.95 0.03 9.81
N ASN A 197 12.96 -0.47 9.08
CA ASN A 197 13.65 0.24 7.97
C ASN A 197 14.58 -0.70 7.15
N GLU A 198 14.05 -1.43 6.17
CA GLU A 198 14.86 -2.10 5.12
C GLU A 198 14.18 -1.98 3.74
N ALA A 199 14.97 -2.05 2.66
CA ALA A 199 14.54 -1.68 1.31
C ALA A 199 14.32 -2.90 0.38
N THR A 200 13.21 -2.88 -0.35
CA THR A 200 12.68 -4.01 -1.15
C THR A 200 13.50 -4.32 -2.42
N PRO A 201 13.78 -5.61 -2.74
CA PRO A 201 14.33 -6.04 -4.03
C PRO A 201 13.33 -5.99 -5.21
N PRO A 202 13.79 -5.98 -6.47
CA PRO A 202 12.90 -5.95 -7.64
C PRO A 202 12.37 -7.34 -8.05
N ARG A 203 11.11 -7.38 -8.53
CA ARG A 203 10.44 -8.59 -9.06
C ARG A 203 10.94 -8.98 -10.46
N ILE A 204 11.10 -10.28 -10.71
CA ILE A 204 11.48 -10.85 -12.02
C ILE A 204 10.32 -11.67 -12.64
N GLY A 205 10.15 -11.53 -13.96
CA GLY A 205 9.31 -12.38 -14.82
C GLY A 205 7.83 -11.99 -14.90
N GLY A 206 7.18 -11.97 -16.07
CA GLY A 206 7.60 -12.26 -17.46
C GLY A 206 6.33 -12.56 -18.31
N GLN A 207 6.29 -12.62 -19.64
CA GLN A 207 7.22 -12.40 -20.78
C GLN A 207 6.33 -11.89 -21.97
N GLY A 208 6.74 -11.54 -23.19
CA GLY A 208 8.03 -11.51 -23.91
C GLY A 208 7.77 -11.57 -25.44
N SER A 209 8.74 -11.22 -26.29
CA SER A 209 8.69 -11.39 -27.77
C SER A 209 10.11 -11.36 -28.36
N SER A 210 10.35 -12.06 -29.48
CA SER A 210 11.69 -12.52 -29.88
C SER A 210 12.32 -11.83 -31.11
N ALA A 211 13.65 -11.94 -31.17
CA ALA A 211 14.55 -11.74 -32.33
C ALA A 211 14.78 -10.27 -32.78
N THR A 212 15.95 -9.88 -33.31
CA THR A 212 17.17 -10.64 -33.66
C THR A 212 18.45 -9.79 -33.51
N THR A 213 19.61 -10.47 -33.45
CA THR A 213 20.99 -10.04 -33.79
C THR A 213 21.95 -10.31 -32.63
N ALA A 214 23.08 -10.96 -32.94
CA ALA A 214 24.11 -11.32 -31.98
C ALA A 214 25.47 -10.77 -32.41
N THR A 215 26.27 -10.33 -31.45
CA THR A 215 27.74 -10.35 -31.53
C THR A 215 28.27 -10.50 -30.11
N ALA A 216 29.33 -11.28 -29.93
CA ALA A 216 29.75 -11.76 -28.62
C ALA A 216 31.04 -11.08 -28.13
N PHE A 217 31.19 -10.97 -26.82
CA PHE A 217 32.50 -11.03 -26.18
C PHE A 217 32.44 -12.01 -25.00
N ARG A 218 33.39 -12.95 -24.96
CA ARG A 218 33.57 -13.90 -23.85
C ARG A 218 34.67 -13.38 -22.93
N SER A 219 34.42 -13.43 -21.62
CA SER A 219 35.44 -13.68 -20.59
C SER A 219 34.72 -14.13 -19.32
N ALA A 220 35.24 -15.17 -18.64
CA ALA A 220 34.54 -15.84 -17.57
C ALA A 220 35.22 -15.63 -16.22
N VAL A 221 34.46 -15.13 -15.24
CA VAL A 221 34.70 -15.32 -13.81
C VAL A 221 33.34 -15.64 -13.19
N ALA A 222 33.23 -16.75 -12.47
CA ALA A 222 31.94 -17.24 -11.97
C ALA A 222 31.49 -16.47 -10.71
N PRO A 223 30.22 -16.00 -10.64
CA PRO A 223 29.67 -15.44 -9.42
C PRO A 223 29.38 -16.55 -8.40
N ARG A 224 29.87 -16.40 -7.16
CA ARG A 224 29.42 -17.25 -6.04
C ARG A 224 27.95 -16.94 -5.73
N SER A 225 27.10 -17.96 -5.79
CA SER A 225 25.70 -17.85 -5.37
C SER A 225 25.61 -17.76 -3.84
N VAL A 226 24.74 -16.87 -3.35
CA VAL A 226 24.35 -16.79 -1.93
C VAL A 226 22.86 -17.09 -1.88
N THR A 227 22.51 -18.28 -1.40
CA THR A 227 21.12 -18.73 -1.27
C THR A 227 20.51 -18.20 0.02
N THR A 228 19.36 -17.53 -0.06
CA THR A 228 18.56 -17.16 1.11
C THR A 228 18.04 -18.41 1.83
N PRO A 229 17.90 -18.39 3.17
CA PRO A 229 17.36 -19.52 3.92
C PRO A 229 15.88 -19.73 3.59
N ALA A 230 15.42 -20.99 3.57
CA ALA A 230 13.99 -21.29 3.43
C ALA A 230 13.22 -20.84 4.69
N TYR A 231 12.00 -20.35 4.49
CA TYR A 231 11.06 -20.03 5.55
C TYR A 231 10.78 -21.26 6.43
N LYS A 232 10.65 -21.05 7.74
CA LYS A 232 10.23 -22.09 8.68
C LYS A 232 8.81 -21.78 9.14
N PRO A 233 7.80 -22.58 8.76
CA PRO A 233 6.44 -22.41 9.24
C PRO A 233 6.39 -22.42 10.76
N THR A 234 5.68 -21.45 11.35
CA THR A 234 5.54 -21.33 12.82
C THR A 234 4.40 -22.17 13.38
N VAL A 235 3.49 -22.62 12.51
CA VAL A 235 2.34 -23.48 12.84
C VAL A 235 2.34 -24.74 11.98
N ASN A 236 1.81 -25.84 12.51
CA ASN A 236 1.47 -27.00 11.70
C ASN A 236 0.20 -26.70 10.90
N SER A 237 0.21 -26.96 9.60
CA SER A 237 -0.90 -26.63 8.71
C SER A 237 -0.88 -27.53 7.48
N GLU A 238 -1.93 -28.34 7.32
CA GLU A 238 -2.08 -29.19 6.14
C GLU A 238 -2.37 -28.33 4.90
N ILE A 239 -3.20 -27.29 5.04
CA ILE A 239 -3.59 -26.41 3.94
C ILE A 239 -2.41 -25.53 3.48
N ASN A 240 -1.61 -24.93 4.39
CA ASN A 240 -0.41 -24.21 3.96
C ASN A 240 0.62 -25.16 3.32
N THR A 241 0.77 -26.38 3.85
CA THR A 241 1.65 -27.40 3.27
C THR A 241 1.17 -27.81 1.87
N TYR A 242 -0.15 -27.94 1.67
CA TYR A 242 -0.76 -28.19 0.36
C TYR A 242 -0.55 -27.03 -0.60
N ILE A 243 -0.71 -25.78 -0.16
CA ILE A 243 -0.43 -24.55 -0.94
C ILE A 243 1.02 -24.51 -1.40
N ARG A 244 1.98 -24.75 -0.48
CA ARG A 244 3.41 -24.83 -0.75
C ARG A 244 3.73 -25.93 -1.78
N ASN A 245 3.19 -27.13 -1.58
CA ASN A 245 3.38 -28.28 -2.48
C ASN A 245 2.75 -28.09 -3.88
N LYS A 246 1.62 -27.37 -3.95
CA LYS A 246 0.92 -27.06 -5.21
C LYS A 246 1.55 -25.89 -5.98
N ASN A 247 2.35 -25.05 -5.31
CA ASN A 247 2.99 -23.86 -5.88
C ASN A 247 1.98 -22.97 -6.64
N TYR A 248 0.86 -22.64 -5.98
CA TYR A 248 -0.25 -21.93 -6.62
C TYR A 248 0.18 -20.56 -7.14
N LYS A 249 -0.05 -20.33 -8.43
CA LYS A 249 0.06 -19.00 -9.03
C LYS A 249 -1.12 -18.15 -8.59
N VAL A 250 -0.82 -17.02 -7.99
CA VAL A 250 -1.79 -15.97 -7.64
C VAL A 250 -2.31 -15.34 -8.94
N PRO A 251 -3.63 -15.08 -9.08
CA PRO A 251 -4.20 -14.44 -10.25
C PRO A 251 -3.72 -12.99 -10.41
N THR A 252 -3.89 -12.43 -11.60
CA THR A 252 -3.76 -10.98 -11.81
C THR A 252 -4.90 -10.27 -11.10
N TYR A 253 -4.60 -9.26 -10.29
CA TYR A 253 -5.63 -8.49 -9.59
C TYR A 253 -6.46 -7.73 -10.63
N GLU A 254 -7.78 -7.91 -10.58
CA GLU A 254 -8.76 -7.22 -11.40
C GLU A 254 -9.17 -5.90 -10.72
N GLN A 255 -9.66 -4.92 -11.50
CA GLN A 255 -10.11 -3.64 -10.99
C GLN A 255 -11.49 -3.31 -11.57
N ASP A 256 -12.47 -3.14 -10.68
CA ASP A 256 -13.85 -2.84 -11.01
C ASP A 256 -14.34 -1.63 -10.18
N TYR A 257 -13.56 -0.54 -10.25
CA TYR A 257 -13.75 0.65 -9.43
C TYR A 257 -15.04 1.42 -9.77
N SER A 258 -15.90 1.63 -8.77
CA SER A 258 -17.07 2.51 -8.88
C SER A 258 -16.67 3.99 -8.90
N ASN A 259 -17.14 4.73 -9.91
CA ASN A 259 -16.89 6.16 -10.05
C ASN A 259 -17.64 7.03 -9.01
N HIS A 260 -18.72 6.50 -8.44
CA HIS A 260 -19.61 7.14 -7.46
C HIS A 260 -19.24 6.82 -6.01
N PHE A 261 -18.29 5.91 -5.75
CA PHE A 261 -17.85 5.62 -4.39
C PHE A 261 -17.06 6.81 -3.83
N PRO A 262 -17.35 7.24 -2.58
CA PRO A 262 -16.74 8.42 -1.98
C PRO A 262 -15.24 8.21 -1.71
N LYS A 263 -14.47 9.29 -1.77
CA LYS A 263 -12.99 9.27 -1.73
C LYS A 263 -12.46 10.12 -0.60
N TYR A 264 -12.62 9.61 0.61
CA TYR A 264 -12.04 10.19 1.82
C TYR A 264 -10.66 9.58 2.10
N GLY A 265 -9.72 10.37 2.60
CA GLY A 265 -8.45 9.83 3.09
C GLY A 265 -8.65 9.11 4.42
N TYR A 266 -7.76 8.16 4.73
CA TYR A 266 -7.63 7.64 6.10
C TYR A 266 -7.33 8.77 7.09
N ARG A 267 -7.46 8.52 8.40
CA ARG A 267 -7.23 9.53 9.46
C ARG A 267 -5.83 10.17 9.43
N ASN A 268 -4.86 9.50 8.80
CA ASN A 268 -3.49 9.99 8.61
C ASN A 268 -3.28 10.68 7.24
N GLY A 269 -4.29 10.67 6.36
CA GLY A 269 -4.28 11.16 4.99
C GLY A 269 -4.47 10.07 3.93
N VAL A 270 -4.67 10.48 2.68
CA VAL A 270 -4.71 9.60 1.49
C VAL A 270 -3.38 8.83 1.37
N GLY A 271 -3.45 7.55 1.04
CA GLY A 271 -2.30 6.64 0.88
C GLY A 271 -1.61 6.26 2.18
N LYS A 272 -2.30 6.35 3.33
CA LYS A 272 -1.77 5.99 4.66
C LYS A 272 -2.72 5.13 5.50
N PRO A 273 -3.09 3.92 5.04
CA PRO A 273 -3.69 2.92 5.92
C PRO A 273 -2.69 2.50 7.02
N GLU A 274 -3.21 2.05 8.15
CA GLU A 274 -2.47 1.51 9.29
C GLU A 274 -2.33 -0.03 9.21
N GLY A 275 -3.02 -0.66 8.25
CA GLY A 275 -3.20 -2.10 8.17
C GLY A 275 -4.33 -2.52 7.22
N ILE A 276 -4.73 -3.78 7.32
CA ILE A 276 -5.75 -4.44 6.51
C ILE A 276 -6.59 -5.38 7.38
N ILE A 277 -7.91 -5.31 7.22
CA ILE A 277 -8.88 -6.23 7.80
C ILE A 277 -9.23 -7.30 6.76
N ILE A 278 -9.21 -8.55 7.22
CA ILE A 278 -9.70 -9.72 6.51
C ILE A 278 -11.12 -9.98 7.01
N HIS A 279 -12.07 -10.06 6.09
CA HIS A 279 -13.49 -10.29 6.33
C HIS A 279 -13.95 -11.61 5.68
N ASP A 280 -15.14 -12.08 6.04
CA ASP A 280 -15.90 -13.04 5.23
C ASP A 280 -17.33 -12.55 4.96
N THR A 281 -17.83 -12.91 3.78
CA THR A 281 -19.13 -12.42 3.26
C THR A 281 -20.36 -13.00 3.98
N ALA A 282 -20.18 -13.91 4.95
CA ALA A 282 -21.21 -14.64 5.67
C ALA A 282 -22.26 -15.38 4.80
N ASN A 283 -22.00 -15.56 3.49
CA ASN A 283 -22.99 -15.99 2.50
C ASN A 283 -22.49 -17.18 1.67
N ASP A 284 -22.70 -18.41 2.18
CA ASP A 284 -22.32 -19.68 1.51
C ASP A 284 -23.14 -19.97 0.22
N SER A 285 -24.02 -19.06 -0.21
CA SER A 285 -24.78 -19.19 -1.48
C SER A 285 -24.27 -18.29 -2.62
N SER A 286 -23.31 -17.41 -2.34
CA SER A 286 -22.99 -16.29 -3.22
C SER A 286 -21.90 -16.55 -4.26
N THR A 287 -21.64 -15.52 -5.07
CA THR A 287 -20.52 -15.48 -6.03
C THR A 287 -19.85 -14.12 -5.97
N ILE A 288 -18.57 -14.05 -6.36
CA ILE A 288 -17.79 -12.81 -6.26
C ILE A 288 -18.41 -11.64 -7.07
N ASP A 289 -18.96 -11.91 -8.26
CA ASP A 289 -19.66 -10.89 -9.05
C ASP A 289 -21.03 -10.53 -8.43
N GLY A 290 -21.66 -11.46 -7.72
CA GLY A 290 -22.91 -11.25 -6.97
C GLY A 290 -22.72 -10.29 -5.80
N GLU A 291 -21.73 -10.55 -4.95
CA GLU A 291 -21.39 -9.70 -3.80
C GLU A 291 -20.94 -8.30 -4.24
N ILE A 292 -20.06 -8.20 -5.25
CA ILE A 292 -19.67 -6.90 -5.82
C ILE A 292 -20.89 -6.15 -6.35
N SER A 293 -21.81 -6.84 -7.03
CA SER A 293 -23.05 -6.23 -7.54
C SER A 293 -24.01 -5.80 -6.42
N TYR A 294 -24.08 -6.54 -5.31
CA TYR A 294 -24.88 -6.19 -4.14
C TYR A 294 -24.29 -4.98 -3.40
N MET A 295 -23.00 -5.03 -3.05
CA MET A 295 -22.28 -3.93 -2.42
C MET A 295 -22.35 -2.65 -3.27
N LYS A 296 -22.23 -2.72 -4.60
CA LYS A 296 -22.36 -1.55 -5.48
C LYS A 296 -23.75 -0.91 -5.48
N ARG A 297 -24.81 -1.69 -5.27
CA ARG A 297 -26.18 -1.13 -5.10
C ARG A 297 -26.37 -0.51 -3.71
N ASN A 298 -25.71 -1.07 -2.69
CA ASN A 298 -25.93 -0.73 -1.28
C ASN A 298 -24.75 0.04 -0.64
N TYR A 299 -23.90 0.70 -1.44
CA TYR A 299 -22.62 1.26 -1.00
C TYR A 299 -22.71 2.35 0.09
N ASN A 300 -23.89 2.96 0.25
CA ASN A 300 -24.15 3.94 1.31
C ASN A 300 -24.23 3.29 2.71
N SER A 301 -24.49 1.97 2.79
CA SER A 301 -24.49 1.20 4.04
C SER A 301 -23.10 0.65 4.35
N ALA A 302 -22.48 -0.02 3.37
CA ALA A 302 -21.15 -0.60 3.48
C ALA A 302 -20.51 -0.76 2.09
N PHE A 303 -19.18 -0.58 2.01
CA PHE A 303 -18.38 -0.99 0.85
C PHE A 303 -16.94 -1.29 1.26
N VAL A 304 -16.30 -2.21 0.52
CA VAL A 304 -14.93 -2.67 0.78
C VAL A 304 -13.97 -2.33 -0.37
N HIS A 305 -12.68 -2.59 -0.16
CA HIS A 305 -11.66 -2.34 -1.18
C HIS A 305 -11.59 -3.46 -2.22
N GLY A 306 -12.01 -4.68 -1.88
CA GLY A 306 -12.11 -5.78 -2.84
C GLY A 306 -12.55 -7.11 -2.24
N PHE A 307 -12.72 -8.08 -3.13
CA PHE A 307 -13.19 -9.44 -2.84
C PHE A 307 -12.21 -10.47 -3.41
N ILE A 308 -12.11 -11.64 -2.76
CA ILE A 308 -11.21 -12.73 -3.14
C ILE A 308 -11.94 -14.07 -3.09
N ASP A 309 -11.81 -14.85 -4.16
CA ASP A 309 -12.22 -16.26 -4.22
C ASP A 309 -11.01 -17.17 -4.60
N GLY A 310 -11.28 -18.44 -4.89
CA GLY A 310 -10.26 -19.42 -5.30
C GLY A 310 -9.62 -19.16 -6.67
N ASN A 311 -10.09 -18.21 -7.47
CA ASN A 311 -9.66 -17.96 -8.86
C ASN A 311 -9.36 -16.49 -9.16
N ARG A 312 -9.99 -15.54 -8.46
CA ARG A 312 -10.00 -14.10 -8.73
C ARG A 312 -9.68 -13.28 -7.48
N ILE A 313 -9.12 -12.11 -7.71
CA ILE A 313 -8.89 -11.04 -6.73
C ILE A 313 -9.38 -9.77 -7.43
N ILE A 314 -10.40 -9.09 -6.89
CA ILE A 314 -11.05 -7.95 -7.56
C ILE A 314 -11.08 -6.75 -6.63
N GLU A 315 -10.40 -5.67 -7.00
CA GLU A 315 -10.44 -4.40 -6.27
C GLU A 315 -11.64 -3.55 -6.72
N THR A 316 -12.50 -3.16 -5.77
CA THR A 316 -13.71 -2.36 -5.97
C THR A 316 -13.54 -0.88 -5.60
N GLN A 317 -12.50 -0.53 -4.84
CA GLN A 317 -12.08 0.85 -4.56
C GLN A 317 -10.54 0.92 -4.44
N PRO A 318 -9.85 1.99 -4.89
CA PRO A 318 -8.41 2.14 -4.69
C PRO A 318 -8.04 2.24 -3.20
N THR A 319 -7.07 1.43 -2.78
CA THR A 319 -6.58 1.32 -1.38
C THR A 319 -5.87 2.57 -0.84
N ASP A 320 -5.74 3.65 -1.62
CA ASP A 320 -5.26 4.95 -1.15
C ASP A 320 -6.34 5.75 -0.39
N TYR A 321 -7.62 5.37 -0.48
CA TYR A 321 -8.77 6.02 0.18
C TYR A 321 -9.46 5.05 1.14
N LEU A 322 -10.16 5.56 2.17
CA LEU A 322 -10.88 4.68 3.08
C LEU A 322 -12.12 4.03 2.44
N ALA A 323 -12.61 2.97 3.11
CA ALA A 323 -13.86 2.29 2.80
C ALA A 323 -14.67 2.07 4.09
N TRP A 324 -15.83 1.41 3.98
CA TRP A 324 -16.79 1.23 5.07
C TRP A 324 -17.15 -0.25 5.26
N GLY A 325 -16.36 -0.99 6.03
CA GLY A 325 -16.56 -2.43 6.26
C GLY A 325 -16.50 -2.93 7.71
N ALA A 326 -16.00 -2.14 8.67
CA ALA A 326 -15.81 -2.59 10.07
C ALA A 326 -15.97 -1.47 11.11
N GLY A 327 -17.06 -0.70 11.01
CA GLY A 327 -17.34 0.39 11.94
C GLY A 327 -16.40 1.61 11.82
N SER A 328 -16.84 2.76 12.32
CA SER A 328 -16.12 4.05 12.14
C SER A 328 -14.71 4.06 12.74
N ALA A 329 -14.46 3.26 13.78
CA ALA A 329 -13.16 3.15 14.45
C ALA A 329 -12.07 2.52 13.57
N ALA A 330 -12.44 1.61 12.67
CA ALA A 330 -11.53 0.84 11.82
C ALA A 330 -11.56 1.33 10.35
N ASN A 331 -12.73 1.71 9.84
CA ASN A 331 -12.92 2.30 8.50
C ASN A 331 -11.90 3.43 8.22
N GLN A 332 -11.69 4.32 9.18
CA GLN A 332 -10.74 5.44 9.08
C GLN A 332 -9.25 5.02 9.05
N ARG A 333 -8.92 3.73 9.13
CA ARG A 333 -7.56 3.20 9.31
C ARG A 333 -7.15 2.17 8.26
N PHE A 334 -8.05 1.31 7.80
CA PHE A 334 -7.65 0.03 7.21
C PHE A 334 -8.18 -0.21 5.80
N ILE A 335 -7.44 -1.04 5.08
CA ILE A 335 -7.94 -1.73 3.88
C ILE A 335 -8.94 -2.81 4.35
N HIS A 336 -9.98 -3.09 3.57
CA HIS A 336 -11.02 -4.08 3.88
C HIS A 336 -11.12 -5.06 2.72
N MET A 337 -10.96 -6.37 2.98
CA MET A 337 -10.98 -7.41 1.95
C MET A 337 -11.85 -8.60 2.33
N GLU A 338 -12.76 -8.95 1.43
CA GLU A 338 -13.79 -9.97 1.64
C GLU A 338 -13.41 -11.36 1.12
N LEU A 339 -13.62 -12.38 1.95
CA LEU A 339 -13.60 -13.79 1.55
C LEU A 339 -15.02 -14.21 1.11
N VAL A 340 -15.18 -14.41 -0.20
CA VAL A 340 -16.39 -15.03 -0.77
C VAL A 340 -16.31 -16.54 -0.50
N HIS A 341 -17.37 -17.14 0.04
CA HIS A 341 -17.32 -18.55 0.41
C HIS A 341 -17.04 -19.47 -0.78
N VAL A 342 -16.16 -20.48 -0.58
CA VAL A 342 -15.90 -21.55 -1.54
C VAL A 342 -15.92 -22.92 -0.85
N HIS A 343 -16.53 -23.91 -1.51
CA HIS A 343 -16.92 -25.17 -0.84
C HIS A 343 -15.91 -26.32 -1.03
N ASP A 344 -14.97 -26.23 -1.96
CA ASP A 344 -13.96 -27.26 -2.23
C ASP A 344 -12.56 -26.90 -1.69
N TYR A 345 -11.84 -27.92 -1.21
CA TYR A 345 -10.53 -27.78 -0.55
C TYR A 345 -9.44 -27.16 -1.45
N ASP A 346 -9.46 -27.43 -2.76
CA ASP A 346 -8.46 -26.96 -3.72
C ASP A 346 -8.71 -25.49 -4.11
N SER A 347 -9.97 -25.04 -4.12
CA SER A 347 -10.34 -23.63 -4.24
C SER A 347 -10.17 -22.86 -2.93
N PHE A 348 -10.44 -23.44 -1.76
CA PHE A 348 -10.16 -22.80 -0.46
C PHE A 348 -8.65 -22.61 -0.26
N ALA A 349 -7.84 -23.62 -0.57
CA ALA A 349 -6.39 -23.49 -0.57
C ALA A 349 -5.88 -22.41 -1.54
N ARG A 350 -6.48 -22.28 -2.74
CA ARG A 350 -6.20 -21.13 -3.61
C ARG A 350 -6.65 -19.81 -3.00
N GLN A 351 -7.81 -19.74 -2.37
CA GLN A 351 -8.33 -18.51 -1.75
C GLN A 351 -7.39 -18.02 -0.64
N MET A 352 -6.94 -18.90 0.25
CA MET A 352 -5.96 -18.55 1.30
C MET A 352 -4.62 -18.14 0.69
N ASN A 353 -4.16 -18.83 -0.37
CA ASN A 353 -2.99 -18.41 -1.15
C ASN A 353 -3.15 -17.01 -1.79
N ASN A 354 -4.35 -16.67 -2.25
CA ASN A 354 -4.67 -15.40 -2.91
C ASN A 354 -4.76 -14.26 -1.88
N MET A 355 -5.53 -14.46 -0.80
CA MET A 355 -5.67 -13.53 0.31
C MET A 355 -4.31 -13.22 0.95
N ALA A 356 -3.54 -14.25 1.30
CA ALA A 356 -2.23 -14.06 1.92
C ALA A 356 -1.21 -13.38 0.98
N ASP A 357 -1.38 -13.49 -0.35
CA ASP A 357 -0.55 -12.75 -1.30
C ASP A 357 -0.98 -11.28 -1.41
N TYR A 358 -2.29 -11.02 -1.44
CA TYR A 358 -2.85 -9.68 -1.51
C TYR A 358 -2.52 -8.86 -0.25
N VAL A 359 -2.69 -9.46 0.93
CA VAL A 359 -2.31 -8.88 2.23
C VAL A 359 -0.82 -8.58 2.25
N ALA A 360 0.04 -9.55 1.96
CA ALA A 360 1.50 -9.35 1.92
C ALA A 360 1.93 -8.28 0.90
N THR A 361 1.22 -8.15 -0.23
CA THR A 361 1.49 -7.13 -1.25
C THR A 361 1.07 -5.73 -0.82
N ASN A 362 -0.10 -5.58 -0.17
CA ASN A 362 -0.57 -4.28 0.32
C ASN A 362 0.26 -3.80 1.52
N LEU A 363 0.62 -4.70 2.45
CA LEU A 363 1.57 -4.39 3.53
C LEU A 363 2.90 -3.87 2.94
N GLN A 364 3.47 -4.58 1.96
CA GLN A 364 4.67 -4.14 1.25
C GLN A 364 4.50 -2.79 0.52
N TYR A 365 3.33 -2.54 -0.10
CA TYR A 365 3.05 -1.29 -0.83
C TYR A 365 3.00 -0.06 0.09
N TYR A 366 2.38 -0.19 1.27
CA TYR A 366 2.28 0.89 2.26
C TYR A 366 3.47 0.96 3.25
N GLY A 367 4.45 0.06 3.14
CA GLY A 367 5.62 0.01 4.03
C GLY A 367 5.32 -0.55 5.42
N LEU A 368 4.22 -1.27 5.56
CA LEU A 368 3.77 -1.94 6.78
C LEU A 368 4.41 -3.33 6.87
N LYS A 369 4.70 -3.79 8.09
CA LYS A 369 5.13 -5.17 8.37
C LYS A 369 3.93 -6.00 8.85
N PRO A 370 3.82 -7.30 8.55
CA PRO A 370 2.84 -8.18 9.17
C PRO A 370 2.98 -8.14 10.69
N ASP A 371 1.89 -7.81 11.37
CA ASP A 371 1.76 -7.74 12.82
C ASP A 371 0.29 -8.02 13.15
N SER A 372 -0.02 -8.88 14.13
CA SER A 372 -1.35 -9.51 14.26
C SER A 372 -2.14 -8.98 15.45
N ALA A 373 -3.19 -8.21 15.18
CA ALA A 373 -4.00 -7.55 16.21
C ALA A 373 -5.01 -8.44 16.96
N GLU A 374 -5.11 -9.73 16.61
CA GLU A 374 -6.10 -10.70 17.14
C GLU A 374 -6.05 -10.92 18.67
N TYR A 375 -4.92 -10.56 19.31
CA TYR A 375 -4.64 -10.86 20.72
C TYR A 375 -4.48 -9.63 21.63
N ASP A 376 -3.84 -8.54 21.17
CA ASP A 376 -3.57 -7.35 22.00
C ASP A 376 -4.19 -6.04 21.45
N GLY A 377 -4.89 -6.11 20.31
CA GLY A 377 -5.46 -4.94 19.63
C GLY A 377 -4.44 -4.06 18.92
N ARG A 378 -3.26 -4.59 18.56
CA ARG A 378 -2.20 -3.83 17.87
C ARG A 378 -1.63 -4.63 16.70
N GLY A 379 -1.39 -3.94 15.59
CA GLY A 379 -0.78 -4.53 14.42
C GLY A 379 -1.37 -4.00 13.13
N THR A 380 -1.08 -4.70 12.05
CA THR A 380 -1.36 -4.31 10.66
C THR A 380 -2.24 -5.34 9.94
N VAL A 381 -2.39 -6.55 10.49
CA VAL A 381 -3.31 -7.59 10.04
C VAL A 381 -4.39 -7.74 11.11
N TRP A 382 -5.64 -7.58 10.69
CA TRP A 382 -6.83 -7.57 11.54
C TRP A 382 -7.87 -8.55 10.98
N THR A 383 -8.72 -9.05 11.87
CA THR A 383 -10.01 -9.68 11.55
C THR A 383 -11.13 -8.74 12.00
N HIS A 384 -12.37 -8.99 11.60
CA HIS A 384 -13.51 -8.25 12.15
C HIS A 384 -13.65 -8.51 13.65
N LEU A 385 -13.44 -9.76 14.09
CA LEU A 385 -13.40 -10.12 15.52
C LEU A 385 -12.37 -9.28 16.31
N ALA A 386 -11.18 -9.06 15.76
CA ALA A 386 -10.17 -8.21 16.39
C ALA A 386 -10.60 -6.73 16.48
N VAL A 387 -11.31 -6.23 15.47
CA VAL A 387 -11.92 -4.88 15.51
C VAL A 387 -12.98 -4.80 16.61
N SER A 388 -13.91 -5.75 16.66
CA SER A 388 -14.99 -5.81 17.66
C SER A 388 -14.44 -5.87 19.09
N LYS A 389 -13.43 -6.73 19.34
CA LYS A 389 -12.74 -6.86 20.64
C LYS A 389 -11.99 -5.60 21.09
N HIS A 390 -11.29 -4.91 20.17
CA HIS A 390 -10.22 -3.97 20.54
C HIS A 390 -10.42 -2.52 20.07
N LEU A 391 -11.32 -2.27 19.12
CA LEU A 391 -11.63 -0.94 18.58
C LEU A 391 -13.11 -0.55 18.76
N GLY A 392 -14.01 -1.54 18.74
CA GLY A 392 -15.45 -1.35 18.88
C GLY A 392 -16.11 -0.65 17.69
N GLY A 393 -17.42 -0.41 17.81
CA GLY A 393 -18.25 0.12 16.71
C GLY A 393 -18.72 -0.93 15.70
N THR A 394 -18.55 -2.20 16.04
CA THR A 394 -19.03 -3.42 15.37
C THR A 394 -18.94 -4.57 16.40
N ASP A 395 -19.79 -5.57 16.27
CA ASP A 395 -19.87 -6.79 17.09
C ASP A 395 -19.62 -8.08 16.28
N HIS A 396 -19.35 -7.94 14.98
CA HIS A 396 -19.07 -9.02 14.04
C HIS A 396 -17.82 -9.84 14.40
N VAL A 397 -17.76 -11.08 13.91
CA VAL A 397 -16.72 -12.08 14.28
C VAL A 397 -16.01 -12.76 13.09
N ASP A 398 -16.29 -12.31 11.86
CA ASP A 398 -15.62 -12.80 10.65
C ASP A 398 -14.09 -12.51 10.66
N PRO A 399 -13.25 -13.33 10.00
CA PRO A 399 -13.59 -14.48 9.15
C PRO A 399 -13.59 -15.82 9.91
N HIS A 400 -13.53 -15.80 11.26
CA HIS A 400 -13.16 -16.99 12.06
C HIS A 400 -14.13 -18.17 11.89
N GLY A 401 -15.43 -17.89 11.77
CA GLY A 401 -16.45 -18.93 11.52
C GLY A 401 -16.22 -19.64 10.18
N TYR A 402 -16.04 -18.88 9.10
CA TYR A 402 -15.76 -19.43 7.77
C TYR A 402 -14.45 -20.22 7.73
N LEU A 403 -13.34 -19.69 8.28
CA LEU A 403 -12.05 -20.40 8.30
C LEU A 403 -12.17 -21.73 9.08
N ASN A 404 -12.76 -21.70 10.28
CA ASN A 404 -12.93 -22.89 11.12
C ASN A 404 -13.81 -23.96 10.45
N SER A 405 -14.85 -23.55 9.70
CA SER A 405 -15.69 -24.47 8.91
C SER A 405 -14.93 -25.27 7.84
N ARG A 406 -13.72 -24.80 7.46
CA ARG A 406 -12.82 -25.44 6.49
C ARG A 406 -11.64 -26.15 7.14
N GLY A 407 -11.62 -26.27 8.46
CA GLY A 407 -10.54 -26.91 9.22
C GLY A 407 -9.24 -26.10 9.21
N TYR A 408 -9.35 -24.77 9.20
CA TYR A 408 -8.23 -23.85 9.06
C TYR A 408 -8.37 -22.69 10.06
N SER A 409 -7.26 -22.23 10.63
CA SER A 409 -7.25 -21.17 11.63
C SER A 409 -6.67 -19.86 11.09
N TYR A 410 -7.05 -18.74 11.71
CA TYR A 410 -6.45 -17.43 11.41
C TYR A 410 -4.91 -17.44 11.59
N ASN A 411 -4.38 -18.22 12.53
CA ASN A 411 -2.93 -18.34 12.74
C ASN A 411 -2.21 -19.00 11.56
N GLU A 412 -2.87 -19.91 10.84
CA GLU A 412 -2.33 -20.49 9.60
C GLU A 412 -2.39 -19.50 8.44
N LEU A 413 -3.47 -18.70 8.34
CA LEU A 413 -3.55 -17.60 7.38
C LEU A 413 -2.42 -16.59 7.64
N TYR A 414 -2.14 -16.28 8.90
CA TYR A 414 -1.08 -15.37 9.32
C TYR A 414 0.34 -15.91 9.05
N ASP A 415 0.61 -17.20 9.31
CA ASP A 415 1.88 -17.85 8.90
C ASP A 415 2.10 -17.78 7.37
N LEU A 416 1.03 -17.96 6.58
CA LEU A 416 1.10 -17.86 5.12
C LEU A 416 1.31 -16.42 4.64
N ILE A 417 0.69 -15.43 5.30
CA ILE A 417 0.95 -13.99 5.08
C ILE A 417 2.41 -13.67 5.37
N LEU A 418 2.94 -14.16 6.50
CA LEU A 418 4.31 -13.92 6.93
C LEU A 418 5.34 -14.55 5.97
N GLU A 419 5.14 -15.80 5.54
CA GLU A 419 5.96 -16.45 4.52
C GLU A 419 5.98 -15.64 3.20
N LYS A 420 4.80 -15.25 2.70
CA LYS A 420 4.67 -14.51 1.45
C LYS A 420 5.29 -13.12 1.55
N TYR A 421 5.13 -12.43 2.67
CA TYR A 421 5.78 -11.14 2.90
C TYR A 421 7.30 -11.27 2.94
N GLN A 422 7.85 -12.21 3.72
CA GLN A 422 9.30 -12.43 3.79
C GLN A 422 9.89 -12.86 2.43
N THR A 423 9.17 -13.70 1.68
CA THR A 423 9.55 -14.10 0.31
C THR A 423 9.53 -12.92 -0.65
N LYS A 424 8.48 -12.07 -0.63
CA LYS A 424 8.37 -10.85 -1.46
C LYS A 424 9.43 -9.80 -1.10
N MET A 425 9.92 -9.79 0.14
CA MET A 425 11.02 -8.94 0.61
C MET A 425 12.41 -9.55 0.34
N GLY A 426 12.50 -10.80 -0.11
CA GLY A 426 13.77 -11.51 -0.34
C GLY A 426 14.52 -11.91 0.94
N ILE A 427 13.83 -11.93 2.08
CA ILE A 427 14.40 -12.30 3.40
C ILE A 427 14.58 -13.82 3.48
N THR A 428 13.59 -14.56 2.97
CA THR A 428 13.57 -16.02 2.89
C THR A 428 13.23 -16.52 1.48
N ALA A 429 13.56 -17.77 1.20
CA ALA A 429 12.94 -18.54 0.13
C ALA A 429 11.66 -19.24 0.65
N PRO A 430 10.72 -19.66 -0.21
CA PRO A 430 9.57 -20.47 0.21
C PRO A 430 9.99 -21.72 0.97
N ALA A 431 9.17 -22.17 1.93
CA ALA A 431 9.53 -23.19 2.91
C ALA A 431 9.98 -24.54 2.31
N PHE A 432 9.50 -24.88 1.11
CA PHE A 432 9.92 -26.08 0.38
C PHE A 432 10.20 -25.80 -1.10
N SER A 433 11.33 -26.31 -1.57
CA SER A 433 11.66 -26.52 -2.99
C SER A 433 12.76 -27.57 -3.09
N LYS A 434 12.53 -28.67 -3.82
CA LYS A 434 13.54 -29.72 -4.03
C LYS A 434 13.57 -30.24 -5.47
N THR A 435 14.52 -29.72 -6.23
CA THR A 435 15.29 -30.53 -7.19
C THR A 435 16.03 -31.65 -6.44
N ASN A 436 16.24 -32.82 -7.05
CA ASN A 436 17.40 -33.68 -6.81
C ASN A 436 17.46 -34.90 -7.76
N THR A 437 18.68 -35.36 -8.03
CA THR A 437 19.03 -36.57 -8.79
C THR A 437 19.62 -37.62 -7.82
N PRO A 438 19.46 -38.95 -8.03
CA PRO A 438 19.85 -39.95 -7.04
C PRO A 438 21.17 -40.70 -7.34
N THR A 439 21.75 -41.27 -6.28
CA THR A 439 22.72 -42.39 -6.28
C THR A 439 22.37 -43.35 -5.12
N VAL A 440 22.83 -44.61 -5.19
CA VAL A 440 22.32 -45.75 -4.39
C VAL A 440 23.45 -46.67 -3.92
N ASN A 441 23.31 -47.25 -2.71
CA ASN A 441 23.76 -48.59 -2.25
C ASN A 441 23.75 -48.61 -0.69
N THR A 442 22.89 -49.38 0.02
CA THR A 442 22.93 -50.83 0.40
C THR A 442 24.01 -51.18 1.45
N SER A 443 23.75 -51.94 2.54
CA SER A 443 22.54 -52.71 2.94
C SER A 443 22.45 -52.99 4.46
N THR A 444 21.23 -53.30 4.94
CA THR A 444 20.80 -54.22 6.05
C THR A 444 21.78 -54.62 7.17
N THR A 445 21.37 -54.65 8.45
CA THR A 445 20.33 -55.56 8.99
C THR A 445 19.28 -54.93 9.94
N HIS A 446 18.31 -55.74 10.38
CA HIS A 446 17.11 -55.41 11.19
C HIS A 446 17.24 -56.07 12.60
N THR A 447 16.45 -55.78 13.65
CA THR A 447 15.04 -55.33 13.80
C THR A 447 14.93 -54.27 14.92
N SER A 448 13.79 -53.61 15.23
CA SER A 448 12.41 -53.67 14.73
C SER A 448 11.89 -52.23 14.56
N SER A 449 11.66 -51.76 13.32
CA SER A 449 11.27 -50.36 13.11
C SER A 449 10.61 -50.04 11.75
N ARG A 450 9.67 -49.08 11.80
CA ARG A 450 9.09 -48.22 10.74
C ARG A 450 8.88 -48.81 9.33
N PRO A 451 7.61 -48.92 8.86
CA PRO A 451 7.31 -48.99 7.42
C PRO A 451 7.72 -47.66 6.74
N ALA A 452 8.85 -47.67 6.02
CA ALA A 452 9.29 -46.53 5.25
C ALA A 452 8.57 -46.50 3.89
N VAL A 453 7.84 -45.41 3.59
CA VAL A 453 7.25 -45.17 2.27
C VAL A 453 8.07 -44.09 1.55
N SER A 454 8.25 -44.25 0.23
CA SER A 454 9.18 -43.47 -0.58
C SER A 454 8.73 -42.02 -0.82
N LYS A 455 9.69 -41.16 -1.18
CA LYS A 455 9.40 -39.83 -1.73
C LYS A 455 8.68 -40.01 -3.06
N ASN A 456 7.38 -39.76 -3.05
CA ASN A 456 6.50 -40.01 -4.18
C ASN A 456 6.37 -38.79 -5.09
N ASN A 457 7.26 -38.68 -6.08
CA ASN A 457 7.18 -37.62 -7.09
C ASN A 457 6.03 -37.92 -8.06
N LEU A 458 4.84 -37.45 -7.72
CA LEU A 458 3.68 -37.48 -8.61
C LEU A 458 3.69 -36.25 -9.54
N THR A 459 3.68 -36.49 -10.85
CA THR A 459 3.35 -35.48 -11.87
C THR A 459 2.06 -35.87 -12.57
N VAL A 460 1.22 -34.89 -12.93
CA VAL A 460 -0.06 -35.12 -13.62
C VAL A 460 -0.25 -34.09 -14.73
N THR A 461 -0.60 -34.54 -15.93
CA THR A 461 -0.91 -33.71 -17.10
C THR A 461 -2.32 -34.02 -17.61
N GLN A 462 -2.95 -33.05 -18.28
CA GLN A 462 -4.21 -33.27 -19.00
C GLN A 462 -3.93 -34.04 -20.29
N ASP A 463 -4.85 -34.92 -20.67
CA ASP A 463 -4.83 -35.71 -21.91
C ASP A 463 -6.20 -35.60 -22.59
N LEU A 464 -6.26 -35.89 -23.89
CA LEU A 464 -7.47 -35.89 -24.72
C LEU A 464 -7.70 -37.22 -25.45
N GLY A 465 -6.77 -38.17 -25.30
CA GLY A 465 -6.74 -39.45 -26.00
C GLY A 465 -7.74 -40.48 -25.50
N TYR A 466 -7.63 -41.67 -26.10
CA TYR A 466 -8.47 -42.82 -25.81
C TYR A 466 -7.61 -44.01 -25.43
N GLY A 467 -8.09 -44.80 -24.47
CA GLY A 467 -7.38 -45.96 -23.93
C GLY A 467 -8.28 -47.18 -23.83
N ARG A 468 -7.69 -48.37 -23.90
CA ARG A 468 -8.35 -49.65 -23.63
C ARG A 468 -7.57 -50.37 -22.54
N ILE A 469 -8.25 -50.86 -21.51
CA ILE A 469 -7.62 -51.66 -20.46
C ILE A 469 -7.40 -53.08 -21.01
N ASN A 470 -6.18 -53.60 -20.86
CA ASN A 470 -5.80 -54.93 -21.33
C ASN A 470 -6.55 -56.03 -20.55
N GLN A 471 -6.71 -57.23 -21.13
CA GLN A 471 -7.41 -58.34 -20.45
C GLN A 471 -6.69 -58.70 -19.14
N THR A 472 -5.36 -58.91 -19.20
CA THR A 472 -4.50 -58.96 -18.03
C THR A 472 -4.12 -57.53 -17.63
N ASN A 473 -4.54 -57.10 -16.44
CA ASN A 473 -4.29 -55.77 -15.87
C ASN A 473 -4.33 -55.84 -14.33
N LYS A 474 -3.87 -54.78 -13.64
CA LYS A 474 -3.81 -54.70 -12.17
C LYS A 474 -5.03 -54.00 -11.53
N GLY A 475 -6.12 -53.87 -12.29
CA GLY A 475 -7.37 -53.24 -11.87
C GLY A 475 -7.43 -51.72 -12.07
N LEU A 476 -8.58 -51.15 -11.73
CA LEU A 476 -8.79 -49.72 -11.58
C LEU A 476 -8.43 -49.29 -10.16
N PHE A 477 -7.45 -48.40 -10.04
CA PHE A 477 -7.01 -47.77 -8.81
C PHE A 477 -7.85 -46.50 -8.58
N ALA A 478 -8.37 -46.26 -7.39
CA ALA A 478 -9.12 -45.03 -7.09
C ALA A 478 -8.18 -43.82 -7.04
N THR A 479 -6.97 -44.01 -6.50
CA THR A 479 -5.85 -43.07 -6.62
C THR A 479 -4.61 -43.78 -7.18
N VAL A 480 -3.67 -43.03 -7.77
CA VAL A 480 -2.38 -43.60 -8.23
C VAL A 480 -1.51 -44.15 -7.10
N TYR A 481 -1.81 -43.82 -5.83
CA TYR A 481 -1.09 -44.29 -4.65
C TYR A 481 -1.60 -45.64 -4.13
N ASP A 482 -2.77 -46.12 -4.59
CA ASP A 482 -3.36 -47.35 -4.11
C ASP A 482 -2.46 -48.55 -4.44
N GLN A 483 -2.22 -49.43 -3.47
CA GLN A 483 -1.27 -50.54 -3.65
C GLN A 483 -1.77 -51.62 -4.62
N LYS A 484 -3.09 -51.72 -4.82
CA LYS A 484 -3.77 -52.72 -5.67
C LYS A 484 -5.05 -52.10 -6.25
N GLY A 485 -5.26 -52.25 -7.57
CA GLY A 485 -6.49 -51.81 -8.21
C GLY A 485 -7.64 -52.80 -7.98
N LYS A 486 -8.88 -52.30 -8.05
CA LYS A 486 -10.10 -53.11 -8.01
C LYS A 486 -10.31 -53.78 -9.38
N PRO A 487 -10.74 -55.06 -9.45
CA PRO A 487 -11.13 -55.69 -10.71
C PRO A 487 -12.17 -54.87 -11.46
N THR A 488 -12.10 -54.86 -12.79
CA THR A 488 -13.02 -54.10 -13.65
C THR A 488 -13.55 -54.94 -14.80
N ASN A 489 -14.83 -54.77 -15.12
CA ASN A 489 -15.47 -55.34 -16.30
C ASN A 489 -15.29 -54.47 -17.57
N GLN A 490 -14.58 -53.34 -17.47
CA GLN A 490 -14.32 -52.41 -18.58
C GLN A 490 -13.10 -52.80 -19.44
N THR A 491 -12.60 -54.04 -19.32
CA THR A 491 -11.46 -54.54 -20.10
C THR A 491 -11.84 -54.69 -21.58
N GLY A 492 -10.94 -54.31 -22.50
CA GLY A 492 -11.21 -54.33 -23.93
C GLY A 492 -12.27 -53.32 -24.43
N HIS A 493 -12.79 -52.44 -23.57
CA HIS A 493 -13.61 -51.28 -23.96
C HIS A 493 -12.72 -50.06 -24.19
N THR A 494 -13.11 -49.20 -25.15
CA THR A 494 -12.42 -47.93 -25.43
C THR A 494 -13.01 -46.81 -24.57
N LEU A 495 -12.17 -46.24 -23.71
CA LEU A 495 -12.47 -45.24 -22.69
C LEU A 495 -11.75 -43.93 -23.01
N LYS A 496 -12.22 -42.81 -22.46
CA LYS A 496 -11.51 -41.53 -22.54
C LYS A 496 -10.40 -41.48 -21.50
N VAL A 497 -9.19 -41.15 -21.93
CA VAL A 497 -8.08 -40.77 -21.05
C VAL A 497 -8.15 -39.26 -20.86
N THR A 498 -8.40 -38.81 -19.63
CA THR A 498 -8.50 -37.38 -19.31
C THR A 498 -7.20 -36.82 -18.73
N LYS A 499 -6.37 -37.67 -18.13
CA LYS A 499 -5.08 -37.29 -17.52
C LYS A 499 -4.07 -38.43 -17.64
N GLU A 500 -2.80 -38.09 -17.87
CA GLU A 500 -1.65 -38.96 -17.63
C GLU A 500 -1.01 -38.56 -16.29
N ALA A 501 -0.53 -39.53 -15.53
CA ALA A 501 0.17 -39.30 -14.26
C ALA A 501 1.39 -40.20 -14.12
N ASN A 502 2.55 -39.67 -13.77
CA ASN A 502 3.72 -40.48 -13.42
C ASN A 502 3.99 -40.41 -11.92
N LEU A 503 4.06 -41.58 -11.29
CA LEU A 503 4.38 -41.78 -9.87
C LEU A 503 5.59 -42.73 -9.78
N ASN A 504 6.76 -42.19 -9.42
CA ASN A 504 8.01 -42.96 -9.26
C ASN A 504 8.37 -43.80 -10.50
N GLY A 505 8.24 -43.24 -11.71
CA GLY A 505 8.52 -43.93 -12.97
C GLY A 505 7.38 -44.83 -13.46
N LYS A 506 6.42 -45.21 -12.61
CA LYS A 506 5.18 -45.89 -13.05
C LYS A 506 4.20 -44.84 -13.57
N THR A 507 3.84 -44.93 -14.84
CA THR A 507 2.82 -44.06 -15.44
C THR A 507 1.43 -44.69 -15.35
N PHE A 508 0.41 -43.85 -15.17
CA PHE A 508 -1.00 -44.18 -15.05
C PHE A 508 -1.85 -43.27 -15.95
N TYR A 509 -3.03 -43.74 -16.34
CA TYR A 509 -4.04 -42.99 -17.09
C TYR A 509 -5.35 -42.91 -16.31
N LEU A 510 -5.97 -41.74 -16.27
CA LEU A 510 -7.30 -41.53 -15.66
C LEU A 510 -8.41 -41.82 -16.68
N MET A 511 -9.08 -42.95 -16.49
CA MET A 511 -10.12 -43.45 -17.37
C MET A 511 -11.50 -42.89 -16.99
N SER A 512 -12.28 -42.59 -18.03
CA SER A 512 -13.68 -42.20 -17.93
C SER A 512 -14.51 -42.81 -19.06
N ASP A 513 -15.79 -43.05 -18.82
CA ASP A 513 -16.70 -43.53 -19.87
C ASP A 513 -16.83 -42.49 -20.99
N ALA A 514 -16.73 -42.92 -22.23
CA ALA A 514 -16.66 -41.99 -23.35
C ALA A 514 -17.99 -41.30 -23.70
N LYS A 515 -19.14 -41.86 -23.29
CA LYS A 515 -20.49 -41.37 -23.59
C LYS A 515 -21.01 -40.41 -22.51
N THR A 516 -20.83 -40.77 -21.25
CA THR A 516 -21.32 -40.06 -20.05
C THR A 516 -20.25 -39.15 -19.42
N ASN A 517 -18.97 -39.43 -19.66
CA ASN A 517 -17.82 -38.87 -18.94
C ASN A 517 -17.76 -39.25 -17.45
N ALA A 518 -18.52 -40.27 -17.02
CA ALA A 518 -18.42 -40.81 -15.67
C ALA A 518 -16.98 -41.31 -15.37
N LEU A 519 -16.45 -40.95 -14.20
CA LEU A 519 -15.09 -41.29 -13.80
C LEU A 519 -15.01 -42.78 -13.39
N LEU A 520 -14.02 -43.49 -13.92
CA LEU A 520 -13.85 -44.94 -13.66
C LEU A 520 -12.65 -45.23 -12.76
N GLY A 521 -11.58 -44.45 -12.86
CA GLY A 521 -10.38 -44.57 -12.02
C GLY A 521 -9.08 -44.54 -12.82
N TRP A 522 -7.96 -44.69 -12.11
CA TRP A 522 -6.63 -44.78 -12.70
C TRP A 522 -6.29 -46.22 -13.10
N VAL A 523 -5.46 -46.39 -14.13
CA VAL A 523 -4.90 -47.69 -14.54
C VAL A 523 -3.45 -47.50 -14.99
N GLN A 524 -2.57 -48.48 -14.80
CA GLN A 524 -1.16 -48.36 -15.20
C GLN A 524 -1.04 -48.33 -16.74
N LYS A 525 -0.19 -47.45 -17.28
CA LYS A 525 0.00 -47.21 -18.72
C LYS A 525 0.31 -48.49 -19.50
N ASN A 526 1.14 -49.37 -18.92
CA ASN A 526 1.51 -50.66 -19.50
C ASN A 526 0.35 -51.68 -19.52
N ASP A 527 -0.64 -51.50 -18.65
CA ASP A 527 -1.87 -52.30 -18.61
C ASP A 527 -2.92 -51.76 -19.62
N THR A 528 -2.53 -50.86 -20.54
CA THR A 528 -3.41 -50.25 -21.53
C THR A 528 -2.85 -50.22 -22.95
N SER A 529 -3.74 -50.23 -23.94
CA SER A 529 -3.49 -49.75 -25.29
C SER A 529 -3.97 -48.30 -25.40
N TYR A 530 -3.15 -47.37 -25.90
CA TYR A 530 -3.46 -45.93 -25.98
C TYR A 530 -3.45 -45.41 -27.43
N GLN A 531 -4.27 -44.39 -27.71
CA GLN A 531 -4.26 -43.58 -28.92
C GLN A 531 -4.44 -42.10 -28.54
N SER A 532 -3.50 -41.24 -28.91
CA SER A 532 -3.65 -39.79 -28.72
C SER A 532 -4.77 -39.25 -29.62
N ALA A 533 -5.37 -38.13 -29.22
CA ALA A 533 -6.42 -37.50 -30.02
C ALA A 533 -6.29 -35.98 -30.08
N GLN A 534 -6.83 -35.41 -31.16
CA GLN A 534 -6.98 -33.97 -31.34
C GLN A 534 -8.32 -33.49 -30.76
N PRO A 535 -8.49 -32.19 -30.47
CA PRO A 535 -9.78 -31.63 -30.07
C PRO A 535 -10.88 -31.89 -31.12
N GLU A 536 -12.11 -32.12 -30.65
CA GLU A 536 -13.28 -32.27 -31.53
C GLU A 536 -13.53 -31.00 -32.37
N LYS A 537 -13.92 -31.19 -33.63
CA LYS A 537 -14.26 -30.11 -34.57
C LYS A 537 -15.69 -30.28 -35.05
N THR A 538 -16.50 -29.24 -34.93
CA THR A 538 -17.87 -29.23 -35.45
C THR A 538 -17.89 -29.40 -36.96
N LEU A 539 -18.92 -30.08 -37.47
CA LEU A 539 -19.05 -30.43 -38.89
C LEU A 539 -20.54 -30.44 -39.26
N ASN A 540 -20.89 -30.20 -40.52
CA ASN A 540 -22.26 -30.40 -40.99
C ASN A 540 -22.22 -30.81 -42.47
N LYS A 541 -21.84 -32.06 -42.72
CA LYS A 541 -21.56 -32.57 -44.06
C LYS A 541 -22.12 -33.97 -44.24
N LYS A 542 -22.84 -34.18 -45.34
CA LYS A 542 -23.26 -35.53 -45.79
C LYS A 542 -22.10 -36.22 -46.50
N TYR A 543 -21.96 -37.52 -46.26
CA TYR A 543 -20.97 -38.40 -46.88
C TYR A 543 -21.66 -39.68 -47.36
N THR A 544 -21.13 -40.27 -48.43
CA THR A 544 -21.51 -41.61 -48.88
C THR A 544 -20.58 -42.63 -48.23
N VAL A 545 -21.13 -43.60 -47.51
CA VAL A 545 -20.40 -44.58 -46.70
C VAL A 545 -20.57 -45.97 -47.29
N LYS A 546 -19.47 -46.74 -47.30
CA LYS A 546 -19.39 -48.10 -47.86
C LYS A 546 -20.37 -49.07 -47.19
N PRO A 547 -20.80 -50.16 -47.87
CA PRO A 547 -21.60 -51.21 -47.25
C PRO A 547 -20.89 -51.86 -46.05
N SER A 548 -21.65 -52.46 -45.14
CA SER A 548 -21.15 -53.14 -43.93
C SER A 548 -20.29 -52.28 -42.97
N THR A 549 -20.27 -50.96 -43.14
CA THR A 549 -19.52 -50.04 -42.27
C THR A 549 -20.10 -50.08 -40.86
N THR A 550 -19.23 -50.33 -39.88
CA THR A 550 -19.60 -50.41 -38.47
C THR A 550 -19.65 -49.03 -37.82
N VAL A 551 -20.69 -48.79 -37.02
CA VAL A 551 -20.95 -47.55 -36.26
C VAL A 551 -20.73 -47.81 -34.78
N TYR A 552 -19.93 -46.97 -34.13
CA TYR A 552 -19.51 -47.13 -32.73
C TYR A 552 -20.06 -46.00 -31.85
N ASN A 553 -20.22 -46.23 -30.54
CA ASN A 553 -20.57 -45.17 -29.58
C ASN A 553 -19.40 -44.20 -29.26
N VAL A 554 -18.16 -44.60 -29.57
CA VAL A 554 -16.90 -43.90 -29.29
C VAL A 554 -15.97 -43.99 -30.51
N PRO A 555 -15.14 -42.97 -30.85
CA PRO A 555 -14.11 -43.14 -31.87
C PRO A 555 -13.09 -44.19 -31.41
N TRP A 556 -12.54 -44.96 -32.35
CA TRP A 556 -11.69 -46.13 -32.03
C TRP A 556 -12.40 -47.19 -31.16
N GLY A 557 -13.74 -47.28 -31.21
CA GLY A 557 -14.51 -48.28 -30.47
C GLY A 557 -14.21 -49.75 -30.81
N THR A 558 -14.64 -50.65 -29.93
CA THR A 558 -14.43 -52.12 -30.04
C THR A 558 -15.69 -52.88 -30.46
N LYS A 559 -15.61 -54.22 -30.59
CA LYS A 559 -16.78 -55.06 -30.95
C LYS A 559 -17.95 -54.90 -29.97
N SER A 560 -17.68 -54.74 -28.66
CA SER A 560 -18.70 -54.49 -27.61
C SER A 560 -19.20 -53.04 -27.55
N GLN A 561 -18.68 -52.16 -28.40
CA GLN A 561 -19.07 -50.74 -28.50
C GLN A 561 -19.70 -50.39 -29.87
N VAL A 562 -20.04 -51.42 -30.65
CA VAL A 562 -20.83 -51.29 -31.88
C VAL A 562 -22.29 -51.02 -31.51
N ILE A 563 -22.86 -49.98 -32.12
CA ILE A 563 -24.28 -49.60 -31.95
C ILE A 563 -25.07 -49.69 -33.26
N GLY A 564 -24.43 -50.14 -34.34
CA GLY A 564 -25.08 -50.43 -35.62
C GLY A 564 -24.09 -50.73 -36.74
N LYS A 565 -24.62 -51.10 -37.91
CA LYS A 565 -23.88 -51.21 -39.18
C LYS A 565 -24.70 -50.56 -40.30
N THR A 566 -24.03 -50.10 -41.34
CA THR A 566 -24.69 -49.76 -42.62
C THR A 566 -25.14 -51.04 -43.34
N SER A 567 -26.05 -50.90 -44.31
CA SER A 567 -26.53 -51.97 -45.19
C SER A 567 -25.37 -52.81 -45.72
N THR A 568 -25.55 -54.13 -45.76
CA THR A 568 -24.54 -55.08 -46.26
C THR A 568 -24.32 -54.99 -47.76
N THR A 569 -25.31 -54.49 -48.52
CA THR A 569 -25.34 -54.54 -49.99
C THR A 569 -25.23 -53.17 -50.67
N SER A 570 -25.42 -52.06 -49.95
CA SER A 570 -25.55 -50.73 -50.58
C SER A 570 -24.81 -49.60 -49.83
N ASN A 571 -24.34 -48.62 -50.61
CA ASN A 571 -23.76 -47.37 -50.08
C ASN A 571 -24.84 -46.52 -49.40
N GLN A 572 -24.53 -45.88 -48.28
CA GLN A 572 -25.53 -45.12 -47.50
C GLN A 572 -25.10 -43.70 -47.12
N SER A 573 -26.07 -42.79 -46.98
CA SER A 573 -25.86 -41.39 -46.62
C SER A 573 -25.69 -41.22 -45.11
N PHE A 574 -24.49 -40.83 -44.68
CA PHE A 574 -24.17 -40.46 -43.30
C PHE A 574 -24.10 -38.93 -43.15
N LYS A 575 -24.86 -38.35 -42.22
CA LYS A 575 -24.80 -36.90 -41.91
C LYS A 575 -23.87 -36.67 -40.71
N ALA A 576 -22.64 -36.23 -40.98
CA ALA A 576 -21.65 -35.93 -39.93
C ALA A 576 -21.94 -34.57 -39.27
N THR A 577 -21.95 -34.55 -37.93
CA THR A 577 -22.20 -33.39 -37.06
C THR A 577 -20.96 -32.93 -36.28
N LYS A 578 -19.95 -33.80 -36.12
CA LYS A 578 -18.59 -33.44 -35.66
C LYS A 578 -17.57 -34.45 -36.17
N GLN A 579 -16.29 -34.11 -36.06
CA GLN A 579 -15.17 -35.00 -36.37
C GLN A 579 -14.06 -34.88 -35.32
N GLN A 580 -13.28 -35.95 -35.16
CA GLN A 580 -12.12 -35.98 -34.27
C GLN A 580 -11.05 -36.90 -34.85
N THR A 581 -9.79 -36.46 -34.81
CA THR A 581 -8.65 -37.32 -35.19
C THR A 581 -8.17 -38.07 -33.96
N VAL A 582 -8.15 -39.41 -34.03
CA VAL A 582 -7.70 -40.32 -32.97
C VAL A 582 -6.68 -41.28 -33.58
N GLY A 583 -5.46 -41.28 -33.04
CA GLY A 583 -4.28 -41.79 -33.74
C GLY A 583 -4.15 -41.13 -35.12
N ASN A 584 -3.80 -41.93 -36.12
CA ASN A 584 -3.73 -41.48 -37.52
C ASN A 584 -5.08 -41.54 -38.25
N THR A 585 -6.20 -41.79 -37.55
CA THR A 585 -7.54 -41.95 -38.17
C THR A 585 -8.43 -40.75 -37.88
N ASN A 586 -9.02 -40.15 -38.92
CA ASN A 586 -10.11 -39.19 -38.74
C ASN A 586 -11.43 -39.93 -38.53
N TRP A 587 -12.12 -39.67 -37.42
CA TRP A 587 -13.41 -40.22 -37.09
C TRP A 587 -14.50 -39.17 -37.27
N LEU A 588 -15.64 -39.56 -37.83
CA LEU A 588 -16.81 -38.69 -38.03
C LEU A 588 -17.95 -39.18 -37.14
N PHE A 589 -18.52 -38.29 -36.33
CA PHE A 589 -19.75 -38.53 -35.57
C PHE A 589 -20.95 -38.03 -36.36
N GLY A 590 -22.04 -38.78 -36.37
CA GLY A 590 -23.20 -38.45 -37.19
C GLY A 590 -24.24 -39.56 -37.24
N THR A 591 -25.28 -39.37 -38.05
CA THR A 591 -26.43 -40.26 -38.13
C THR A 591 -26.50 -40.98 -39.48
N VAL A 592 -26.79 -42.28 -39.45
CA VAL A 592 -27.16 -43.13 -40.60
C VAL A 592 -28.20 -44.16 -40.14
N ASN A 593 -29.24 -44.43 -40.93
CA ASN A 593 -30.34 -45.36 -40.60
C ASN A 593 -30.92 -45.18 -39.18
N LYS A 594 -31.14 -43.93 -38.74
CA LYS A 594 -31.56 -43.54 -37.37
C LYS A 594 -30.53 -43.82 -36.25
N VAL A 595 -29.49 -44.63 -36.47
CA VAL A 595 -28.36 -44.83 -35.54
C VAL A 595 -27.43 -43.62 -35.58
N THR A 596 -27.05 -43.09 -34.42
CA THR A 596 -26.12 -41.94 -34.30
C THR A 596 -24.86 -42.34 -33.55
N GLY A 597 -23.70 -42.20 -34.19
CA GLY A 597 -22.42 -42.68 -33.68
C GLY A 597 -21.22 -42.29 -34.53
N TRP A 598 -20.06 -42.85 -34.20
CA TRP A 598 -18.78 -42.63 -34.86
C TRP A 598 -18.49 -43.67 -35.95
N ILE A 599 -17.97 -43.21 -37.08
CA ILE A 599 -17.39 -44.04 -38.15
C ILE A 599 -15.97 -43.56 -38.49
N SER A 600 -15.11 -44.45 -38.99
CA SER A 600 -13.83 -44.05 -39.59
C SER A 600 -14.05 -43.41 -40.96
N ALA A 601 -13.39 -42.29 -41.24
CA ALA A 601 -13.43 -41.62 -42.54
C ALA A 601 -12.90 -42.49 -43.70
N ASN A 602 -12.09 -43.51 -43.41
CA ASN A 602 -11.58 -44.47 -44.41
C ASN A 602 -12.71 -45.31 -45.03
N ASN A 603 -13.88 -45.35 -44.39
CA ASN A 603 -15.09 -46.03 -44.87
C ASN A 603 -16.00 -45.14 -45.73
N ILE A 604 -15.61 -43.90 -46.01
CA ILE A 604 -16.23 -43.07 -47.05
C ILE A 604 -15.96 -43.72 -48.41
N ALA A 605 -16.96 -43.79 -49.27
CA ALA A 605 -16.82 -44.29 -50.64
C ALA A 605 -16.08 -43.27 -51.52
N SER A 606 -15.05 -43.73 -52.24
CA SER A 606 -14.33 -42.92 -53.22
C SER A 606 -15.28 -42.53 -54.36
N THR A 607 -15.44 -41.23 -54.64
CA THR A 607 -16.14 -40.79 -55.85
C THR A 607 -15.30 -41.16 -57.09
N PRO A 608 -15.84 -41.88 -58.08
CA PRO A 608 -15.08 -42.29 -59.26
C PRO A 608 -14.64 -41.06 -60.08
N LYS A 609 -13.42 -41.14 -60.63
CA LYS A 609 -12.80 -40.08 -61.44
C LYS A 609 -13.18 -40.31 -62.91
N ALA A 610 -14.12 -39.53 -63.43
CA ALA A 610 -14.63 -39.69 -64.79
C ALA A 610 -13.64 -39.23 -65.88
N PRO A 611 -13.61 -39.88 -67.06
CA PRO A 611 -12.84 -39.48 -68.23
C PRO A 611 -13.54 -38.38 -69.07
N THR A 612 -13.06 -38.16 -70.29
CA THR A 612 -13.29 -36.96 -71.13
C THR A 612 -14.61 -36.89 -71.90
N LYS A 613 -15.12 -35.65 -72.02
CA LYS A 613 -15.93 -35.06 -73.11
C LYS A 613 -16.96 -35.95 -73.85
N SER A 614 -18.23 -35.59 -73.70
CA SER A 614 -19.04 -35.13 -74.85
C SER A 614 -20.11 -34.13 -74.39
N SER A 615 -20.76 -33.44 -75.32
CA SER A 615 -21.64 -32.29 -75.05
C SER A 615 -23.03 -32.72 -74.56
N ILE A 616 -23.42 -32.28 -73.36
CA ILE A 616 -24.81 -32.22 -72.90
C ILE A 616 -25.02 -30.82 -72.30
N ILE A 617 -26.20 -30.23 -72.53
CA ILE A 617 -26.59 -28.92 -71.99
C ILE A 617 -26.39 -28.93 -70.47
N SER A 618 -25.51 -28.07 -69.96
CA SER A 618 -25.16 -28.05 -68.54
C SER A 618 -26.35 -27.50 -67.72
N PRO A 619 -27.03 -28.32 -66.91
CA PRO A 619 -28.21 -27.87 -66.16
C PRO A 619 -27.81 -26.78 -65.16
N LEU A 620 -28.70 -25.81 -64.96
CA LEU A 620 -28.46 -24.62 -64.14
C LEU A 620 -27.97 -25.00 -62.73
N LYS A 621 -26.67 -24.82 -62.49
CA LYS A 621 -26.02 -25.19 -61.23
C LYS A 621 -25.91 -23.98 -60.31
N VAL A 622 -26.96 -23.72 -59.55
CA VAL A 622 -26.93 -22.71 -58.47
C VAL A 622 -26.31 -23.30 -57.21
N THR A 623 -25.41 -22.56 -56.57
CA THR A 623 -24.87 -22.85 -55.24
C THR A 623 -24.85 -21.59 -54.40
N ASN A 624 -25.08 -21.71 -53.09
CA ASN A 624 -24.94 -20.58 -52.16
C ASN A 624 -23.48 -20.14 -52.09
N ASP A 625 -23.27 -18.84 -51.88
CA ASP A 625 -21.97 -18.22 -51.70
C ASP A 625 -22.03 -17.22 -50.53
N THR A 626 -20.86 -16.79 -50.05
CA THR A 626 -20.72 -15.86 -48.92
C THR A 626 -19.75 -14.71 -49.21
N GLY A 627 -19.24 -14.62 -50.44
CA GLY A 627 -18.28 -13.60 -50.86
C GLY A 627 -18.84 -12.18 -50.96
N MET A 628 -17.95 -11.27 -51.33
CA MET A 628 -18.22 -9.85 -51.55
C MET A 628 -17.84 -9.50 -52.99
N GLY A 629 -18.65 -8.69 -53.67
CA GLY A 629 -18.46 -8.31 -55.06
C GLY A 629 -18.55 -6.80 -55.27
N ARG A 630 -17.81 -6.27 -56.25
CA ARG A 630 -18.02 -4.94 -56.83
C ARG A 630 -18.28 -5.08 -58.32
N ILE A 631 -19.37 -4.52 -58.84
CA ILE A 631 -19.63 -4.49 -60.28
C ILE A 631 -18.66 -3.49 -60.95
N ASN A 632 -18.00 -3.93 -62.02
CA ASN A 632 -17.13 -3.12 -62.85
C ASN A 632 -17.90 -1.98 -63.51
N THR A 633 -17.24 -0.84 -63.79
CA THR A 633 -17.86 0.31 -64.47
C THR A 633 -18.32 -0.04 -65.88
N LYS A 634 -17.53 -0.82 -66.62
CA LYS A 634 -17.95 -1.52 -67.85
C LYS A 634 -18.43 -2.93 -67.46
N ASN A 635 -19.71 -3.23 -67.69
CA ASN A 635 -20.37 -4.50 -67.36
C ASN A 635 -21.55 -4.78 -68.31
N ASN A 636 -22.09 -6.00 -68.27
CA ASN A 636 -23.21 -6.48 -69.10
C ASN A 636 -24.61 -6.20 -68.50
N GLY A 637 -24.68 -5.44 -67.41
CA GLY A 637 -25.92 -5.16 -66.67
C GLY A 637 -26.27 -6.20 -65.60
N LEU A 638 -27.40 -5.97 -64.93
CA LEU A 638 -28.06 -6.91 -64.01
C LEU A 638 -29.18 -7.65 -64.74
N HIS A 639 -29.06 -8.97 -64.78
CA HIS A 639 -30.09 -9.88 -65.24
C HIS A 639 -31.03 -10.20 -64.07
N VAL A 640 -32.34 -10.29 -64.30
CA VAL A 640 -33.32 -10.74 -63.30
C VAL A 640 -33.19 -12.26 -63.11
N SER A 641 -32.99 -12.98 -64.20
CA SER A 641 -32.69 -14.41 -64.23
C SER A 641 -31.44 -14.70 -65.06
N VAL A 642 -30.73 -15.79 -64.75
CA VAL A 642 -29.53 -16.19 -65.51
C VAL A 642 -29.83 -16.67 -66.94
N TYR A 643 -31.10 -16.82 -67.28
CA TYR A 643 -31.59 -17.10 -68.63
C TYR A 643 -31.79 -15.84 -69.48
N ASP A 644 -31.78 -14.64 -68.89
CA ASP A 644 -32.02 -13.39 -69.62
C ASP A 644 -30.86 -13.10 -70.59
N GLN A 645 -31.16 -12.91 -71.87
CA GLN A 645 -30.12 -12.69 -72.90
C GLN A 645 -29.31 -11.40 -72.67
N HIS A 646 -29.93 -10.37 -72.06
CA HIS A 646 -29.35 -9.06 -71.83
C HIS A 646 -29.64 -8.57 -70.40
N GLY A 647 -28.62 -8.02 -69.73
CA GLY A 647 -28.78 -7.40 -68.41
C GLY A 647 -29.22 -5.94 -68.51
N LYS A 648 -30.04 -5.49 -67.56
CA LYS A 648 -30.44 -4.07 -67.45
C LYS A 648 -29.28 -3.22 -66.93
N LYS A 649 -29.08 -2.02 -67.48
CA LYS A 649 -28.06 -1.07 -66.99
C LYS A 649 -28.26 -0.80 -65.49
N THR A 650 -27.17 -0.69 -64.73
CA THR A 650 -27.23 -0.51 -63.27
C THR A 650 -26.32 0.62 -62.78
N THR A 651 -26.81 1.39 -61.81
CA THR A 651 -26.06 2.41 -61.07
C THR A 651 -25.24 1.82 -59.91
N ALA A 652 -25.45 0.53 -59.57
CA ALA A 652 -24.77 -0.23 -58.52
C ALA A 652 -23.29 -0.58 -58.84
N THR A 653 -22.63 0.24 -59.65
CA THR A 653 -21.21 0.13 -59.98
C THR A 653 -20.34 0.91 -58.98
N ASN A 654 -19.10 0.45 -58.78
CA ASN A 654 -18.18 1.02 -57.78
C ASN A 654 -18.76 1.09 -56.36
N GLN A 655 -19.54 0.07 -55.97
CA GLN A 655 -19.96 -0.18 -54.59
C GLN A 655 -19.77 -1.67 -54.25
N THR A 656 -19.51 -1.97 -52.98
CA THR A 656 -19.30 -3.33 -52.48
C THR A 656 -20.60 -3.94 -51.98
N MET A 657 -20.91 -5.13 -52.46
CA MET A 657 -22.15 -5.87 -52.22
C MET A 657 -21.85 -7.30 -51.76
N ARG A 658 -22.87 -8.00 -51.24
CA ARG A 658 -22.78 -9.44 -50.93
C ARG A 658 -22.99 -10.24 -52.21
N VAL A 659 -22.27 -11.34 -52.36
CA VAL A 659 -22.58 -12.40 -53.33
C VAL A 659 -23.19 -13.56 -52.54
N THR A 660 -24.50 -13.77 -52.70
CA THR A 660 -25.26 -14.74 -51.89
C THR A 660 -25.43 -16.08 -52.58
N LYS A 661 -25.36 -16.10 -53.92
CA LYS A 661 -25.38 -17.30 -54.76
C LYS A 661 -24.46 -17.10 -55.95
N LYS A 662 -23.95 -18.21 -56.48
CA LYS A 662 -23.31 -18.30 -57.80
C LYS A 662 -24.01 -19.35 -58.64
N ALA A 663 -24.11 -19.09 -59.93
CA ALA A 663 -24.79 -19.95 -60.90
C ALA A 663 -23.86 -20.24 -62.08
N SER A 664 -24.02 -21.40 -62.69
CA SER A 664 -23.40 -21.75 -63.97
C SER A 664 -24.47 -22.28 -64.92
N LEU A 665 -24.51 -21.74 -66.14
CA LEU A 665 -25.44 -22.10 -67.21
C LEU A 665 -24.68 -22.02 -68.55
N ASN A 666 -24.68 -23.08 -69.34
CA ASN A 666 -24.03 -23.14 -70.66
C ASN A 666 -22.56 -22.63 -70.65
N GLY A 667 -21.81 -22.96 -69.58
CA GLY A 667 -20.43 -22.52 -69.36
C GLY A 667 -20.26 -21.06 -68.89
N GLN A 668 -21.31 -20.24 -68.93
CA GLN A 668 -21.31 -18.89 -68.38
C GLN A 668 -21.59 -18.91 -66.88
N ASN A 669 -20.80 -18.17 -66.12
CA ASN A 669 -20.91 -18.10 -64.66
C ASN A 669 -21.45 -16.73 -64.23
N TYR A 670 -22.34 -16.74 -63.23
CA TYR A 670 -23.03 -15.56 -62.72
C TYR A 670 -22.96 -15.49 -61.19
N TYR A 671 -22.98 -14.28 -60.64
CA TYR A 671 -23.12 -14.00 -59.22
C TYR A 671 -24.43 -13.26 -58.93
N LEU A 672 -25.18 -13.72 -57.93
CA LEU A 672 -26.34 -12.99 -57.40
C LEU A 672 -25.85 -11.93 -56.44
N VAL A 673 -25.77 -10.69 -56.92
CA VAL A 673 -25.39 -9.55 -56.08
C VAL A 673 -26.59 -9.07 -55.25
N THR A 674 -26.33 -8.88 -53.97
CA THR A 674 -27.31 -8.57 -52.95
C THR A 674 -26.80 -7.39 -52.14
N ASP A 675 -27.66 -6.42 -51.84
CA ASP A 675 -27.26 -5.32 -50.98
C ASP A 675 -26.78 -5.83 -49.60
N TYR A 676 -25.83 -5.11 -49.00
CA TYR A 676 -25.23 -5.51 -47.74
C TYR A 676 -26.11 -5.20 -46.52
N GLN A 677 -26.86 -4.09 -46.55
CA GLN A 677 -27.62 -3.58 -45.42
C GLN A 677 -29.07 -4.06 -45.43
N SER A 678 -29.80 -3.88 -46.54
CA SER A 678 -31.19 -4.33 -46.65
C SER A 678 -31.32 -5.83 -46.92
N GLY A 679 -30.28 -6.45 -47.47
CA GLY A 679 -30.32 -7.83 -47.94
C GLY A 679 -31.11 -8.02 -49.25
N THR A 680 -31.55 -6.95 -49.91
CA THR A 680 -32.29 -6.99 -51.17
C THR A 680 -31.42 -7.56 -52.30
N HIS A 681 -31.90 -8.58 -53.01
CA HIS A 681 -31.25 -9.07 -54.23
C HIS A 681 -31.41 -8.03 -55.36
N LEU A 682 -30.30 -7.55 -55.95
CA LEU A 682 -30.38 -6.59 -57.06
C LEU A 682 -30.34 -7.28 -58.43
N GLY A 683 -29.83 -8.50 -58.51
CA GLY A 683 -29.85 -9.31 -59.74
C GLY A 683 -28.61 -10.18 -59.93
N TRP A 684 -28.62 -10.95 -61.02
CA TRP A 684 -27.48 -11.73 -61.48
C TRP A 684 -26.58 -10.89 -62.39
N VAL A 685 -25.27 -11.02 -62.21
CA VAL A 685 -24.24 -10.36 -63.05
C VAL A 685 -23.18 -11.39 -63.44
N LYS A 686 -22.65 -11.29 -64.67
CA LYS A 686 -21.63 -12.21 -65.19
C LYS A 686 -20.37 -12.14 -64.31
N GLN A 687 -19.77 -13.29 -63.98
CA GLN A 687 -18.62 -13.39 -63.08
C GLN A 687 -17.45 -12.47 -63.47
N GLN A 688 -17.18 -12.34 -64.78
CA GLN A 688 -16.13 -11.47 -65.33
C GLN A 688 -16.35 -9.97 -65.04
N ASP A 689 -17.60 -9.55 -64.85
CA ASP A 689 -17.97 -8.16 -64.58
C ASP A 689 -17.88 -7.80 -63.09
N VAL A 690 -17.50 -8.75 -62.22
CA VAL A 690 -17.45 -8.57 -60.77
C VAL A 690 -16.03 -8.76 -60.24
N LYS A 691 -15.49 -7.73 -59.59
CA LYS A 691 -14.33 -7.87 -58.72
C LYS A 691 -14.78 -8.59 -57.44
N TYR A 692 -14.65 -9.91 -57.46
CA TYR A 692 -15.05 -10.81 -56.38
C TYR A 692 -13.94 -11.01 -55.33
N ARG A 693 -14.33 -11.16 -54.07
CA ARG A 693 -13.50 -11.65 -52.96
C ARG A 693 -14.29 -12.68 -52.16
N SER A 694 -13.67 -13.79 -51.79
CA SER A 694 -14.24 -14.71 -50.80
C SER A 694 -14.44 -13.99 -49.46
N SER A 695 -15.42 -14.42 -48.66
CA SER A 695 -15.62 -13.88 -47.33
C SER A 695 -16.22 -14.91 -46.38
N GLU A 696 -15.81 -14.82 -45.12
CA GLU A 696 -16.48 -15.48 -43.99
C GLU A 696 -17.81 -14.77 -43.68
N ALA A 697 -18.72 -15.44 -42.97
CA ALA A 697 -19.88 -14.78 -42.40
C ALA A 697 -19.45 -13.77 -41.30
N ALA A 698 -20.19 -12.66 -41.17
CA ALA A 698 -19.98 -11.73 -40.06
C ALA A 698 -20.30 -12.44 -38.73
N ARG A 699 -19.39 -12.34 -37.76
CA ARG A 699 -19.55 -12.85 -36.40
C ARG A 699 -19.52 -11.71 -35.38
N ASN A 700 -20.36 -11.81 -34.36
CA ASN A 700 -20.38 -10.84 -33.27
C ASN A 700 -19.07 -10.90 -32.47
N ILE A 701 -18.68 -9.78 -31.88
CA ILE A 701 -17.58 -9.63 -30.92
C ILE A 701 -17.96 -8.58 -29.89
N GLN A 702 -17.20 -8.49 -28.81
CA GLN A 702 -17.10 -7.28 -28.02
C GLN A 702 -15.61 -6.99 -27.83
N LYS A 703 -15.08 -5.98 -28.53
CA LYS A 703 -13.68 -5.54 -28.41
C LYS A 703 -13.56 -4.04 -28.59
N THR A 704 -12.88 -3.38 -27.65
CA THR A 704 -12.47 -1.98 -27.80
C THR A 704 -11.16 -1.91 -28.58
N PHE A 705 -11.03 -0.92 -29.45
CA PHE A 705 -9.85 -0.57 -30.24
C PHE A 705 -9.60 0.94 -30.17
N THR A 706 -8.45 1.39 -30.64
CA THR A 706 -8.20 2.80 -30.99
C THR A 706 -8.13 2.97 -32.50
N ILE A 707 -8.76 4.04 -33.00
CA ILE A 707 -8.88 4.36 -34.43
C ILE A 707 -8.24 5.73 -34.70
N PRO A 708 -7.39 5.90 -35.74
CA PRO A 708 -6.82 7.20 -36.07
C PRO A 708 -7.88 8.23 -36.44
N SER A 709 -7.64 9.51 -36.11
CA SER A 709 -8.45 10.61 -36.67
C SER A 709 -8.24 10.70 -38.19
N GLY A 710 -9.24 11.20 -38.91
CA GLY A 710 -9.29 11.19 -40.37
C GLY A 710 -9.61 9.83 -40.99
N THR A 711 -9.82 8.78 -40.19
CA THR A 711 -10.22 7.46 -40.71
C THR A 711 -11.65 7.49 -41.23
N ASN A 712 -11.86 7.04 -42.47
CA ASN A 712 -13.20 6.83 -43.02
C ASN A 712 -13.80 5.50 -42.53
N LEU A 713 -15.05 5.57 -42.05
CA LEU A 713 -15.90 4.43 -41.71
C LEU A 713 -16.77 4.08 -42.92
N PHE A 714 -17.09 2.79 -43.11
CA PHE A 714 -17.83 2.32 -44.29
C PHE A 714 -19.13 1.58 -43.97
N ALA A 715 -20.13 1.71 -44.84
CA ALA A 715 -21.41 1.00 -44.74
C ALA A 715 -21.26 -0.54 -44.82
N THR A 716 -20.21 -1.03 -45.48
CA THR A 716 -19.93 -2.45 -45.72
C THR A 716 -18.46 -2.78 -45.44
N PRO A 717 -18.10 -4.02 -45.08
CA PRO A 717 -16.71 -4.46 -45.08
C PRO A 717 -16.18 -4.37 -46.52
N TRP A 718 -14.89 -4.06 -46.68
CA TRP A 718 -14.30 -3.72 -47.98
C TRP A 718 -15.07 -2.65 -48.76
N GLY A 719 -15.60 -1.61 -48.08
CA GLY A 719 -16.36 -0.52 -48.71
C GLY A 719 -15.61 0.34 -49.73
N THR A 720 -16.34 1.25 -50.36
CA THR A 720 -15.90 2.21 -51.40
C THR A 720 -16.13 3.65 -50.97
N SER A 721 -15.64 4.64 -51.73
CA SER A 721 -15.95 6.06 -51.48
C SER A 721 -17.45 6.38 -51.53
N LYS A 722 -18.22 5.68 -52.39
CA LYS A 722 -19.69 5.71 -52.42
C LYS A 722 -20.37 5.20 -51.14
N GLN A 723 -19.62 4.62 -50.21
CA GLN A 723 -20.13 3.88 -49.05
C GLN A 723 -19.48 4.34 -47.74
N ILE A 724 -18.98 5.58 -47.67
CA ILE A 724 -18.48 6.17 -46.43
C ILE A 724 -19.69 6.56 -45.55
N THR A 725 -19.72 6.11 -44.29
CA THR A 725 -20.76 6.48 -43.30
C THR A 725 -20.35 7.62 -42.38
N GLY A 726 -19.09 8.04 -42.43
CA GLY A 726 -18.55 9.16 -41.68
C GLY A 726 -17.02 9.11 -41.61
N THR A 727 -16.41 10.21 -41.19
CA THR A 727 -14.96 10.33 -40.97
C THR A 727 -14.69 10.62 -39.50
N VAL A 728 -13.77 9.88 -38.88
CA VAL A 728 -13.43 10.03 -37.46
C VAL A 728 -12.84 11.42 -37.22
N ALA A 729 -13.58 12.28 -36.51
CA ALA A 729 -13.14 13.62 -36.15
C ALA A 729 -12.32 13.66 -34.84
N GLY A 730 -11.43 14.65 -34.73
CA GLY A 730 -10.59 14.93 -33.55
C GLY A 730 -9.13 15.25 -33.91
N LYS A 731 -8.32 15.67 -32.93
CA LYS A 731 -6.86 15.88 -33.12
C LYS A 731 -6.00 14.64 -32.80
N HIS A 732 -6.58 13.58 -32.25
CA HIS A 732 -5.88 12.38 -31.77
C HIS A 732 -6.70 11.10 -32.04
N ASN A 733 -6.10 9.92 -31.84
CA ASN A 733 -6.78 8.64 -32.01
C ASN A 733 -7.99 8.51 -31.05
N GLN A 734 -9.13 8.11 -31.58
CA GLN A 734 -10.40 7.98 -30.87
C GLN A 734 -10.62 6.54 -30.40
N THR A 735 -11.58 6.34 -29.49
CA THR A 735 -11.99 5.01 -29.01
C THR A 735 -13.04 4.40 -29.92
N PHE A 736 -12.80 3.18 -30.42
CA PHE A 736 -13.71 2.44 -31.31
C PHE A 736 -14.23 1.17 -30.62
N LYS A 737 -15.55 1.10 -30.39
CA LYS A 737 -16.19 -0.08 -29.76
C LYS A 737 -16.68 -1.04 -30.84
N ALA A 738 -15.91 -2.09 -31.12
CA ALA A 738 -16.25 -3.07 -32.16
C ALA A 738 -17.21 -4.16 -31.66
N VAL A 739 -18.29 -4.37 -32.41
CA VAL A 739 -19.40 -5.29 -32.09
C VAL A 739 -19.56 -6.43 -33.10
N LYS A 740 -18.99 -6.31 -34.32
CA LYS A 740 -18.94 -7.41 -35.31
C LYS A 740 -17.59 -7.43 -36.03
N GLN A 741 -17.22 -8.60 -36.55
CA GLN A 741 -16.06 -8.76 -37.44
C GLN A 741 -16.42 -9.66 -38.63
N GLN A 742 -15.85 -9.38 -39.80
CA GLN A 742 -16.02 -10.16 -41.03
C GLN A 742 -14.69 -10.17 -41.80
N LYS A 743 -14.22 -11.36 -42.17
CA LYS A 743 -12.99 -11.51 -42.97
C LYS A 743 -13.34 -11.56 -44.45
N VAL A 744 -12.75 -10.66 -45.24
CA VAL A 744 -12.91 -10.58 -46.70
C VAL A 744 -11.54 -10.83 -47.34
N ALA A 745 -11.42 -11.92 -48.09
CA ALA A 745 -10.17 -12.55 -48.49
C ALA A 745 -9.23 -12.72 -47.27
N ASN A 746 -8.05 -12.11 -47.30
CA ASN A 746 -7.06 -12.17 -46.22
C ASN A 746 -7.15 -11.00 -45.22
N THR A 747 -8.10 -10.08 -45.39
CA THR A 747 -8.24 -8.87 -44.55
C THR A 747 -9.45 -9.00 -43.61
N THR A 748 -9.23 -8.82 -42.31
CA THR A 748 -10.34 -8.70 -41.35
C THR A 748 -10.85 -7.27 -41.32
N TYR A 749 -12.16 -7.10 -41.47
CA TYR A 749 -12.87 -5.86 -41.22
C TYR A 749 -13.65 -5.99 -39.91
N VAL A 750 -13.77 -4.91 -39.16
CA VAL A 750 -14.57 -4.84 -37.93
C VAL A 750 -15.59 -3.71 -38.01
N TYR A 751 -16.79 -3.94 -37.46
CA TYR A 751 -17.86 -2.96 -37.35
C TYR A 751 -17.98 -2.49 -35.91
N GLY A 752 -18.14 -1.19 -35.71
CA GLY A 752 -18.20 -0.60 -34.37
C GLY A 752 -18.63 0.86 -34.38
N THR A 753 -18.66 1.43 -33.18
CA THR A 753 -19.05 2.83 -32.94
C THR A 753 -17.89 3.68 -32.42
N VAL A 754 -17.87 4.94 -32.84
CA VAL A 754 -16.94 5.99 -32.40
C VAL A 754 -17.61 7.34 -32.58
N ASN A 755 -17.58 8.21 -31.55
CA ASN A 755 -18.14 9.56 -31.57
C ASN A 755 -19.56 9.64 -32.17
N ARG A 756 -20.46 8.77 -31.68
CA ARG A 756 -21.84 8.53 -32.15
C ARG A 756 -21.99 7.99 -33.59
N MET A 757 -20.96 8.03 -34.44
CA MET A 757 -20.94 7.39 -35.76
C MET A 757 -20.74 5.86 -35.66
N ALA A 758 -21.14 5.15 -36.71
CA ALA A 758 -20.95 3.70 -36.83
C ALA A 758 -20.45 3.30 -38.24
N GLY A 759 -19.70 2.21 -38.32
CA GLY A 759 -19.30 1.64 -39.61
C GLY A 759 -18.23 0.56 -39.54
N TRP A 760 -17.94 -0.02 -40.70
CA TRP A 760 -16.87 -0.97 -40.94
C TRP A 760 -15.53 -0.27 -41.18
N VAL A 761 -14.46 -0.85 -40.65
CA VAL A 761 -13.08 -0.39 -40.82
C VAL A 761 -12.15 -1.59 -40.97
N ASN A 762 -11.02 -1.42 -41.68
CA ASN A 762 -9.98 -2.45 -41.78
C ASN A 762 -9.31 -2.64 -40.41
N GLN A 763 -9.28 -3.86 -39.87
CA GLN A 763 -8.67 -4.10 -38.56
C GLN A 763 -7.18 -3.71 -38.53
N ASN A 764 -6.47 -3.75 -39.66
CA ASN A 764 -5.04 -3.43 -39.72
C ASN A 764 -4.71 -1.94 -39.48
N ILE A 765 -5.69 -1.03 -39.55
CA ILE A 765 -5.49 0.39 -39.18
C ILE A 765 -5.98 0.71 -37.77
N LEU A 766 -6.53 -0.29 -37.06
CA LEU A 766 -6.85 -0.19 -35.65
C LEU A 766 -5.69 -0.71 -34.82
N SER A 767 -5.35 0.04 -33.76
CA SER A 767 -4.54 -0.52 -32.68
C SER A 767 -5.46 -1.13 -31.63
N VAL A 768 -5.01 -2.20 -30.97
CA VAL A 768 -5.54 -2.55 -29.65
C VAL A 768 -5.31 -1.32 -28.75
N PRO A 769 -6.24 -0.93 -27.85
CA PRO A 769 -6.01 0.19 -26.97
C PRO A 769 -4.73 -0.11 -26.20
N LYS A 770 -3.77 0.81 -26.21
CA LYS A 770 -2.53 0.68 -25.44
C LYS A 770 -2.96 0.38 -24.01
N ALA A 771 -2.61 -0.81 -23.52
CA ALA A 771 -3.28 -1.39 -22.36
C ALA A 771 -3.36 -0.35 -21.25
N VAL A 772 -4.56 -0.14 -20.69
CA VAL A 772 -4.72 0.81 -19.59
C VAL A 772 -3.96 0.19 -18.42
N THR A 773 -2.72 0.62 -18.24
CA THR A 773 -1.85 0.18 -17.14
C THR A 773 -2.31 0.92 -15.90
N SER A 774 -3.52 0.56 -15.43
CA SER A 774 -4.22 1.17 -14.30
C SER A 774 -3.47 0.96 -12.98
N VAL A 775 -2.63 -0.08 -12.94
CA VAL A 775 -1.53 -0.21 -11.97
C VAL A 775 -0.34 0.62 -12.43
N SER A 776 0.02 1.65 -11.68
CA SER A 776 1.24 2.42 -11.91
C SER A 776 2.50 1.54 -11.80
N GLN A 777 3.28 1.43 -12.88
CA GLN A 777 4.52 0.63 -12.88
C GLN A 777 5.64 1.40 -12.18
N HIS A 778 6.37 0.75 -11.27
CA HIS A 778 7.54 1.35 -10.65
C HIS A 778 8.73 1.37 -11.62
N VAL A 779 9.47 2.48 -11.64
CA VAL A 779 10.68 2.65 -12.46
C VAL A 779 11.80 3.31 -11.66
N SER A 780 13.05 3.01 -12.02
CA SER A 780 14.22 3.76 -11.54
C SER A 780 14.68 4.72 -12.64
N GLN A 781 14.09 5.90 -12.67
CA GLN A 781 14.38 6.94 -13.66
C GLN A 781 14.61 8.31 -13.00
N ILE A 782 15.17 9.22 -13.77
CA ILE A 782 15.42 10.61 -13.37
C ILE A 782 15.03 11.52 -14.53
N GLY A 783 14.40 12.65 -14.21
CA GLY A 783 13.73 13.49 -15.20
C GLY A 783 13.95 14.98 -14.95
N GLN A 784 14.26 15.73 -16.01
CA GLN A 784 14.22 17.19 -16.01
C GLN A 784 12.88 17.66 -16.59
N LEU A 785 12.07 18.35 -15.78
CA LEU A 785 10.80 18.94 -16.22
C LEU A 785 11.08 20.15 -17.11
N LYS A 786 10.48 20.20 -18.31
CA LYS A 786 10.66 21.30 -19.27
C LYS A 786 10.07 22.62 -18.78
N SER A 787 10.67 23.72 -19.22
CA SER A 787 10.12 25.10 -19.13
C SER A 787 8.65 25.15 -19.57
N THR A 788 8.36 24.63 -20.76
CA THR A 788 6.99 24.41 -21.26
C THR A 788 6.50 23.01 -20.90
N ASN A 789 5.42 22.92 -20.13
CA ASN A 789 4.80 21.68 -19.69
C ASN A 789 3.28 21.85 -19.46
N ASN A 790 2.55 20.74 -19.31
CA ASN A 790 1.09 20.72 -19.17
C ASN A 790 0.61 20.77 -17.70
N GLY A 791 1.46 21.17 -16.77
CA GLY A 791 1.17 21.20 -15.33
C GLY A 791 1.19 19.84 -14.64
N LEU A 792 0.96 19.86 -13.33
CA LEU A 792 0.93 18.69 -12.44
C LEU A 792 -0.51 18.24 -12.16
N LYS A 793 -0.71 16.92 -12.09
CA LYS A 793 -1.97 16.27 -11.69
C LYS A 793 -1.76 15.49 -10.39
N ALA A 794 -2.79 15.38 -9.55
CA ALA A 794 -2.77 14.49 -8.39
C ALA A 794 -2.93 13.02 -8.84
N SER A 795 -3.72 12.79 -9.89
CA SER A 795 -3.91 11.50 -10.55
C SER A 795 -3.85 11.60 -12.07
N VAL A 796 -3.45 10.52 -12.74
CA VAL A 796 -3.46 10.44 -14.22
C VAL A 796 -4.86 10.56 -14.85
N TYR A 797 -5.91 10.45 -14.02
CA TYR A 797 -7.31 10.59 -14.43
C TYR A 797 -7.88 12.01 -14.23
N ASP A 798 -7.14 12.93 -13.61
CA ASP A 798 -7.61 14.30 -13.40
C ASP A 798 -7.85 14.99 -14.74
N LYS A 799 -8.99 15.68 -14.91
CA LYS A 799 -9.27 16.43 -16.15
C LYS A 799 -8.34 17.65 -16.27
N THR A 800 -8.34 18.51 -15.25
CA THR A 800 -7.48 19.69 -15.12
C THR A 800 -6.09 19.36 -14.59
N SER A 801 -5.17 20.31 -14.60
CA SER A 801 -3.86 20.24 -13.96
C SER A 801 -3.57 21.56 -13.22
N LYS A 802 -2.74 21.50 -12.18
CA LYS A 802 -2.24 22.67 -11.45
C LYS A 802 -0.95 23.16 -12.07
N ASP A 803 -0.65 24.45 -11.91
CA ASP A 803 0.62 25.02 -12.39
C ASP A 803 1.85 24.27 -11.82
N ALA A 804 2.86 24.13 -12.68
CA ALA A 804 4.14 23.53 -12.36
C ALA A 804 5.35 24.42 -12.67
N SER A 805 5.14 25.70 -13.03
CA SER A 805 6.20 26.68 -13.35
C SER A 805 7.35 26.68 -12.33
N ARG A 806 7.03 26.70 -11.04
CA ARG A 806 7.99 26.66 -9.91
C ARG A 806 8.87 25.39 -9.87
N PHE A 807 8.47 24.33 -10.56
CA PHE A 807 9.21 23.08 -10.70
C PHE A 807 9.93 22.95 -12.06
N ALA A 808 9.69 23.85 -13.00
CA ALA A 808 10.28 23.77 -14.33
C ALA A 808 11.80 24.02 -14.32
N ASP A 809 12.51 23.39 -15.26
CA ASP A 809 13.96 23.34 -15.41
C ASP A 809 14.68 22.86 -14.14
N LYS A 810 14.12 21.82 -13.49
CA LYS A 810 14.70 21.13 -12.33
C LYS A 810 14.64 19.62 -12.51
N THR A 811 15.63 18.93 -11.94
CA THR A 811 15.78 17.47 -11.98
C THR A 811 15.09 16.81 -10.78
N TYR A 812 14.25 15.80 -11.07
CA TYR A 812 13.49 15.03 -10.09
C TYR A 812 13.68 13.53 -10.30
N LYS A 813 13.46 12.73 -9.27
CA LYS A 813 13.31 11.28 -9.45
C LYS A 813 11.97 11.00 -10.13
N ILE A 814 11.96 10.03 -11.04
CA ILE A 814 10.74 9.42 -11.55
C ILE A 814 10.68 8.03 -10.95
N THR A 815 9.66 7.76 -10.14
CA THR A 815 9.52 6.50 -9.41
C THR A 815 8.34 5.65 -9.87
N LYS A 816 7.38 6.24 -10.59
CA LYS A 816 6.27 5.52 -11.25
C LYS A 816 6.01 6.05 -12.68
N THR A 817 5.62 5.16 -13.58
CA THR A 817 5.04 5.42 -14.91
C THR A 817 3.62 4.86 -14.99
N ALA A 818 2.73 5.51 -15.72
CA ALA A 818 1.36 5.03 -15.98
C ALA A 818 0.86 5.52 -17.34
N SER A 819 -0.21 4.91 -17.87
CA SER A 819 -0.82 5.30 -19.15
C SER A 819 -2.34 5.45 -18.97
N ALA A 820 -2.87 6.64 -19.27
CA ALA A 820 -4.29 6.96 -19.18
C ALA A 820 -4.71 7.82 -20.39
N ASN A 821 -5.92 7.61 -20.92
CA ASN A 821 -6.45 8.36 -22.07
C ASN A 821 -5.50 8.39 -23.29
N ASN A 822 -4.81 7.26 -23.57
CA ASN A 822 -3.75 7.11 -24.58
C ASN A 822 -2.51 8.03 -24.38
N GLN A 823 -2.37 8.72 -23.26
CA GLN A 823 -1.19 9.50 -22.89
C GLN A 823 -0.39 8.78 -21.80
N ASP A 824 0.94 8.83 -21.90
CA ASP A 824 1.83 8.33 -20.85
C ASP A 824 2.14 9.43 -19.84
N TYR A 825 2.25 9.06 -18.58
CA TYR A 825 2.52 9.94 -17.45
C TYR A 825 3.67 9.42 -16.60
N VAL A 826 4.40 10.35 -15.97
CA VAL A 826 5.46 10.06 -15.01
C VAL A 826 5.17 10.76 -13.68
N LEU A 827 5.39 10.04 -12.57
CA LEU A 827 5.25 10.60 -11.22
C LEU A 827 6.59 11.24 -10.81
N LEU A 828 6.61 12.57 -10.71
CA LEU A 828 7.79 13.29 -10.23
C LEU A 828 7.88 13.20 -8.70
N GLN A 829 9.08 13.01 -8.17
CA GLN A 829 9.32 12.91 -6.74
C GLN A 829 10.53 13.73 -6.31
N ASN A 830 10.41 14.40 -5.16
CA ASN A 830 11.43 15.30 -4.63
C ASN A 830 12.70 14.55 -4.18
N THR A 831 13.81 15.28 -3.99
CA THR A 831 15.16 14.80 -3.60
C THR A 831 15.14 13.63 -2.60
N ASN A 832 14.39 13.81 -1.51
CA ASN A 832 14.35 12.92 -0.35
C ASN A 832 13.57 11.62 -0.60
N GLY A 833 12.87 11.47 -1.74
CA GLY A 833 12.21 10.22 -2.15
C GLY A 833 10.98 9.81 -1.33
N LYS A 834 10.46 10.68 -0.46
CA LYS A 834 9.29 10.40 0.40
C LYS A 834 7.97 11.06 -0.03
N THR A 835 8.02 12.12 -0.85
CA THR A 835 6.82 12.91 -1.23
C THR A 835 6.73 13.07 -2.74
N PRO A 836 5.71 12.49 -3.41
CA PRO A 836 5.39 12.79 -4.79
C PRO A 836 5.02 14.26 -4.99
N LEU A 837 5.44 14.85 -6.10
CA LEU A 837 5.08 16.21 -6.52
C LEU A 837 3.81 16.22 -7.37
N GLY A 838 3.55 15.11 -8.07
CA GLY A 838 2.39 14.90 -8.94
C GLY A 838 2.77 14.20 -10.25
N TRP A 839 1.75 13.79 -10.99
CA TRP A 839 1.88 13.23 -12.33
C TRP A 839 2.00 14.34 -13.37
N VAL A 840 2.95 14.22 -14.28
CA VAL A 840 3.08 15.07 -15.48
C VAL A 840 3.06 14.19 -16.73
N LYS A 841 2.76 14.75 -17.91
CA LYS A 841 2.85 14.00 -19.17
C LYS A 841 4.29 13.55 -19.38
N ALA A 842 4.48 12.32 -19.84
CA ALA A 842 5.81 11.74 -20.03
C ALA A 842 6.64 12.50 -21.09
N ASP A 843 6.00 13.27 -21.97
CA ASP A 843 6.66 14.09 -23.00
C ASP A 843 7.09 15.47 -22.49
N ASP A 844 6.57 15.93 -21.34
CA ASP A 844 6.97 17.18 -20.68
C ASP A 844 8.31 17.05 -19.95
N VAL A 845 8.93 15.86 -19.97
CA VAL A 845 10.10 15.52 -19.15
C VAL A 845 11.20 14.90 -20.02
N PHE A 846 12.40 15.47 -19.95
CA PHE A 846 13.59 14.81 -20.48
C PHE A 846 14.01 13.70 -19.50
N LYS A 847 13.93 12.44 -19.93
CA LYS A 847 14.07 11.25 -19.08
C LYS A 847 15.42 10.57 -19.28
N ARG A 848 16.02 10.05 -18.21
CA ARG A 848 17.17 9.13 -18.22
C ARG A 848 16.94 7.96 -17.25
N THR A 849 17.56 6.83 -17.53
CA THR A 849 17.64 5.70 -16.57
C THR A 849 18.47 6.11 -15.35
N LEU A 850 18.08 5.64 -14.17
CA LEU A 850 18.78 5.87 -12.91
C LEU A 850 19.26 4.53 -12.35
N GLY A 851 20.57 4.34 -12.27
CA GLY A 851 21.19 3.12 -11.74
C GLY A 851 21.10 3.00 -10.23
N GLN A 852 21.50 1.84 -9.70
CA GLN A 852 21.62 1.64 -8.25
C GLN A 852 22.78 2.45 -7.66
N THR A 853 22.60 2.92 -6.42
CA THR A 853 23.63 3.68 -5.71
C THR A 853 24.73 2.73 -5.23
N GLN A 854 25.96 2.92 -5.73
CA GLN A 854 27.13 2.16 -5.30
C GLN A 854 27.89 2.94 -4.23
N LYS A 855 28.45 2.26 -3.24
CA LYS A 855 29.38 2.88 -2.28
C LYS A 855 30.77 3.01 -2.92
N THR A 856 31.44 4.15 -2.72
CA THR A 856 32.83 4.35 -3.15
C THR A 856 33.61 5.12 -2.08
N LYS A 857 34.94 5.08 -2.16
CA LYS A 857 35.86 5.86 -1.32
C LYS A 857 36.97 6.53 -2.15
N THR A 858 36.81 6.58 -3.47
CA THR A 858 37.83 7.12 -4.39
C THR A 858 37.99 8.62 -4.19
N GLN A 859 39.23 9.07 -4.03
CA GLN A 859 39.58 10.48 -4.11
C GLN A 859 39.82 10.88 -5.56
N TYR A 860 39.32 12.06 -5.91
CA TYR A 860 39.50 12.66 -7.21
C TYR A 860 39.99 14.10 -7.07
N THR A 861 40.65 14.60 -8.11
CA THR A 861 40.93 16.02 -8.32
C THR A 861 39.81 16.64 -9.17
N VAL A 862 39.30 17.82 -8.81
CA VAL A 862 38.28 18.52 -9.61
C VAL A 862 38.90 19.17 -10.84
N ASN A 863 38.42 18.82 -12.05
CA ASN A 863 38.96 19.34 -13.30
C ASN A 863 38.51 20.80 -13.54
N HIS A 864 39.34 21.61 -14.19
CA HIS A 864 39.03 23.02 -14.51
C HIS A 864 37.72 23.21 -15.28
N ASN A 865 37.37 22.26 -16.16
CA ASN A 865 36.18 22.31 -17.01
C ASN A 865 34.92 21.74 -16.32
N THR A 866 34.88 21.68 -14.98
CA THR A 866 33.75 21.11 -14.24
C THR A 866 32.45 21.88 -14.46
N SER A 867 31.34 21.13 -14.58
CA SER A 867 29.98 21.66 -14.56
C SER A 867 29.55 22.17 -13.18
N GLY A 868 30.28 21.84 -12.11
CA GLY A 868 30.01 22.29 -10.74
C GLY A 868 29.44 21.20 -9.83
N LEU A 869 29.05 21.61 -8.62
CA LEU A 869 28.49 20.76 -7.58
C LEU A 869 26.96 20.91 -7.56
N TYR A 870 26.22 19.81 -7.54
CA TYR A 870 24.75 19.81 -7.65
C TYR A 870 24.03 19.09 -6.50
N ALA A 871 22.83 19.55 -6.14
CA ALA A 871 21.98 18.90 -5.14
C ALA A 871 21.44 17.52 -5.57
N MET A 872 21.41 17.26 -6.88
CA MET A 872 20.95 16.02 -7.49
C MET A 872 21.96 15.54 -8.56
N PRO A 873 22.09 14.22 -8.80
CA PRO A 873 22.83 13.74 -9.95
C PRO A 873 22.09 14.20 -11.22
N TRP A 874 22.82 14.64 -12.25
CA TRP A 874 22.24 15.33 -13.42
C TRP A 874 21.32 16.52 -13.05
N GLY A 875 21.68 17.25 -11.98
CA GLY A 875 21.02 18.51 -11.60
C GLY A 875 21.13 19.60 -12.67
N THR A 876 20.22 20.57 -12.60
CA THR A 876 20.22 21.77 -13.47
C THR A 876 20.90 22.96 -12.78
N ALA A 877 21.08 24.07 -13.50
CA ALA A 877 21.56 25.34 -12.91
C ALA A 877 20.70 25.79 -11.71
N LYS A 878 19.37 25.58 -11.75
CA LYS A 878 18.43 25.84 -10.62
C LYS A 878 18.63 24.90 -9.40
N GLN A 879 19.63 24.01 -9.43
CA GLN A 879 19.99 23.04 -8.39
C GLN A 879 21.52 22.96 -8.16
N GLN A 880 22.28 23.93 -8.67
CA GLN A 880 23.73 24.03 -8.47
C GLN A 880 24.03 24.60 -7.07
N ILE A 881 24.89 23.91 -6.31
CA ILE A 881 25.35 24.27 -4.94
C ILE A 881 26.66 25.08 -5.00
N ASP A 882 27.48 24.83 -6.01
CA ASP A 882 28.71 25.56 -6.28
C ASP A 882 29.08 25.48 -7.77
N THR A 883 29.66 26.53 -8.34
CA THR A 883 30.19 26.48 -9.72
C THR A 883 31.53 25.78 -9.81
N LEU A 884 32.24 25.62 -8.68
CA LEU A 884 33.57 25.02 -8.52
C LEU A 884 34.72 25.66 -9.34
N LYS A 885 34.45 26.61 -10.25
CA LYS A 885 35.47 27.27 -11.10
C LYS A 885 36.64 27.87 -10.32
N LYS A 886 36.39 28.39 -9.11
CA LYS A 886 37.42 28.97 -8.22
C LYS A 886 38.15 27.93 -7.34
N VAL A 887 37.83 26.64 -7.46
CA VAL A 887 38.39 25.54 -6.65
C VAL A 887 38.70 24.29 -7.49
N ALA A 888 39.04 24.50 -8.77
CA ALA A 888 39.71 23.49 -9.58
C ALA A 888 41.00 23.01 -8.89
N ASN A 889 41.45 21.79 -9.23
CA ASN A 889 42.58 21.10 -8.64
C ASN A 889 42.48 20.78 -7.13
N ARG A 890 41.36 21.05 -6.47
CA ARG A 890 41.12 20.59 -5.08
C ARG A 890 40.57 19.16 -5.04
N THR A 891 40.86 18.45 -3.96
CA THR A 891 40.40 17.07 -3.74
C THR A 891 38.90 17.00 -3.47
N PHE A 892 38.19 16.19 -4.27
CA PHE A 892 36.83 15.74 -4.03
C PHE A 892 36.86 14.31 -3.47
N ASN A 893 36.28 14.13 -2.29
CA ASN A 893 36.23 12.83 -1.62
C ASN A 893 34.88 12.18 -1.93
N ALA A 894 34.86 11.19 -2.83
CA ALA A 894 33.63 10.49 -3.18
C ALA A 894 33.24 9.46 -2.10
N SER A 895 31.94 9.36 -1.82
CA SER A 895 31.34 8.46 -0.82
C SER A 895 30.32 7.47 -1.43
N LYS A 896 29.70 7.85 -2.55
CA LYS A 896 28.79 7.00 -3.34
C LYS A 896 28.76 7.46 -4.79
N SER A 897 28.40 6.58 -5.71
CA SER A 897 28.20 6.88 -7.13
C SER A 897 26.84 6.34 -7.64
N ILE A 898 26.37 6.89 -8.75
CA ILE A 898 25.12 6.48 -9.40
C ILE A 898 25.22 6.71 -10.92
N ALA A 899 24.72 5.78 -11.72
CA ALA A 899 24.64 5.93 -13.16
C ALA A 899 23.38 6.73 -13.56
N VAL A 900 23.50 7.64 -14.53
CA VAL A 900 22.40 8.44 -15.10
C VAL A 900 22.48 8.40 -16.63
N GLY A 901 21.78 7.43 -17.22
CA GLY A 901 21.96 7.09 -18.64
C GLY A 901 23.35 6.50 -18.88
N LYS A 902 24.18 7.20 -19.65
CA LYS A 902 25.59 6.84 -19.93
C LYS A 902 26.61 7.56 -19.03
N ASP A 903 26.20 8.61 -18.30
CA ASP A 903 27.07 9.36 -17.39
C ASP A 903 27.08 8.70 -15.99
N THR A 904 28.22 8.68 -15.31
CA THR A 904 28.29 8.35 -13.87
C THR A 904 28.42 9.63 -13.06
N PHE A 905 27.58 9.80 -12.05
CA PHE A 905 27.69 10.90 -11.08
C PHE A 905 28.20 10.36 -9.74
N VAL A 906 29.13 11.08 -9.13
CA VAL A 906 29.67 10.76 -7.80
C VAL A 906 29.20 11.82 -6.79
N TYR A 907 28.83 11.37 -5.60
CA TYR A 907 28.48 12.23 -4.46
C TYR A 907 29.61 12.21 -3.44
N GLY A 908 29.96 13.39 -2.94
CA GLY A 908 31.11 13.58 -2.07
C GLY A 908 31.16 14.98 -1.51
N ASN A 909 32.30 15.32 -0.90
CA ASN A 909 32.58 16.66 -0.41
C ASN A 909 33.83 17.27 -1.05
N VAL A 910 33.72 18.56 -1.37
CA VAL A 910 34.81 19.47 -1.77
C VAL A 910 34.50 20.86 -1.22
N ASN A 911 35.52 21.62 -0.82
CA ASN A 911 35.36 23.00 -0.34
C ASN A 911 34.31 23.16 0.79
N ARG A 912 34.27 22.21 1.75
CA ARG A 912 33.27 22.11 2.85
C ARG A 912 31.80 21.94 2.42
N LYS A 913 31.50 21.81 1.12
CA LYS A 913 30.16 21.56 0.58
C LYS A 913 30.02 20.10 0.14
N THR A 914 28.79 19.57 0.19
CA THR A 914 28.42 18.23 -0.27
C THR A 914 27.51 18.30 -1.50
N GLY A 915 27.62 17.32 -2.39
CA GLY A 915 26.80 17.27 -3.60
C GLY A 915 27.32 16.28 -4.64
N TRP A 916 26.67 16.28 -5.80
CA TRP A 916 26.98 15.45 -6.95
C TRP A 916 27.83 16.20 -7.98
N ILE A 917 28.84 15.53 -8.53
CA ILE A 917 29.62 15.96 -9.69
C ILE A 917 29.58 14.82 -10.74
N ASN A 918 29.63 15.13 -12.04
CA ASN A 918 29.80 14.11 -13.07
C ASN A 918 31.23 13.56 -13.02
N GLN A 919 31.43 12.25 -13.03
CA GLN A 919 32.75 11.64 -12.88
C GLN A 919 33.73 12.00 -14.00
N LYS A 920 33.26 12.44 -15.18
CA LYS A 920 34.13 12.95 -16.26
C LYS A 920 34.72 14.33 -15.97
N ASP A 921 34.13 15.07 -15.03
CA ASP A 921 34.60 16.38 -14.57
C ASP A 921 35.68 16.24 -13.47
N LEU A 922 36.17 15.01 -13.24
CA LEU A 922 37.07 14.61 -12.16
C LEU A 922 38.20 13.72 -12.69
N THR A 923 39.39 13.85 -12.11
CA THR A 923 40.55 12.98 -12.41
C THR A 923 40.88 12.11 -11.19
N PRO A 924 41.00 10.77 -11.31
CA PRO A 924 41.35 9.91 -10.17
C PRO A 924 42.76 10.19 -9.64
N VAL A 925 42.93 10.26 -8.33
CA VAL A 925 44.26 10.39 -7.70
C VAL A 925 44.97 9.03 -7.73
N LYS A 926 46.09 8.93 -8.46
CA LYS A 926 46.99 7.76 -8.41
C LYS A 926 47.92 7.87 -7.20
N MET A 927 47.96 6.83 -6.37
CA MET A 927 48.98 6.65 -5.34
C MET A 927 50.31 6.27 -6.00
N ILE A 928 51.37 7.05 -5.74
CA ILE A 928 52.75 6.70 -6.10
C ILE A 928 53.45 6.23 -4.83
N ALA A 929 54.11 5.08 -4.88
CA ALA A 929 54.95 4.59 -3.79
C ALA A 929 56.38 5.14 -3.94
N SER A 930 56.95 5.68 -2.87
CA SER A 930 58.37 6.03 -2.78
C SER A 930 58.82 5.97 -1.32
N GLN A 931 60.08 5.60 -1.10
CA GLN A 931 60.64 5.29 0.21
C GLN A 931 61.60 6.39 0.67
N THR A 932 61.61 6.71 1.96
CA THR A 932 62.83 7.14 2.67
C THR A 932 62.68 6.89 4.17
N LYS A 933 63.77 6.54 4.86
CA LYS A 933 63.81 6.32 6.32
C LYS A 933 64.31 7.58 7.03
N PHE A 934 63.83 7.81 8.26
CA PHE A 934 64.70 8.17 9.39
C PHE A 934 64.13 7.61 10.71
N THR A 935 64.95 7.59 11.75
CA THR A 935 64.75 6.87 13.03
C THR A 935 65.29 7.76 14.18
N ARG A 936 64.95 7.62 15.48
CA ARG A 936 64.18 6.60 16.21
C ARG A 936 63.72 7.20 17.57
N THR A 937 62.46 7.03 17.97
CA THR A 937 62.06 7.02 19.40
C THR A 937 60.79 6.16 19.54
N SER A 938 60.60 5.50 20.68
CA SER A 938 59.73 4.32 20.77
C SER A 938 58.31 4.56 21.25
N MET A 939 57.34 4.29 20.39
CA MET A 939 56.03 3.75 20.79
C MET A 939 55.71 2.52 19.94
N GLN A 940 55.30 1.43 20.59
CA GLN A 940 54.87 0.20 19.91
C GLN A 940 53.41 0.31 19.39
N PRO A 941 53.01 -0.55 18.44
CA PRO A 941 51.83 -0.29 17.62
C PRO A 941 50.51 -0.59 18.32
N SER A 942 49.46 0.17 17.97
CA SER A 942 48.07 -0.22 18.20
C SER A 942 47.20 0.11 16.99
N THR A 943 46.09 -0.63 16.84
CA THR A 943 45.20 -0.59 15.69
C THR A 943 44.13 0.50 15.80
N SER A 944 43.86 1.19 14.69
CA SER A 944 42.62 1.94 14.44
C SER A 944 42.48 2.17 12.93
N GLY A 945 41.29 2.33 12.35
CA GLY A 945 39.97 2.48 12.94
C GLY A 945 39.22 3.56 12.17
N ILE A 946 38.03 3.27 11.60
CA ILE A 946 37.28 4.28 10.84
C ILE A 946 36.39 5.05 11.81
N THR A 947 36.93 6.12 12.37
CA THR A 947 36.20 7.04 13.25
C THR A 947 35.10 7.77 12.48
N LEU A 948 33.90 7.80 13.06
CA LEU A 948 32.81 8.67 12.65
C LEU A 948 33.04 10.03 13.32
N ASN A 949 33.34 11.08 12.55
CA ASN A 949 33.54 12.43 13.10
C ASN A 949 32.22 13.18 13.36
N GLN A 950 31.37 12.54 14.15
CA GLN A 950 30.40 13.13 15.07
C GLN A 950 30.04 12.02 16.06
N SER A 951 30.24 12.26 17.35
CA SER A 951 29.89 11.27 18.37
C SER A 951 28.40 11.37 18.64
N ASN A 952 27.69 10.27 18.40
CA ASN A 952 26.30 10.15 18.82
C ASN A 952 26.32 9.46 20.19
N ASP A 953 25.82 10.16 21.21
CA ASP A 953 25.57 9.60 22.52
C ASP A 953 24.35 8.68 22.48
N TYR A 954 24.45 7.51 23.10
CA TYR A 954 23.32 6.63 23.37
C TYR A 954 23.35 6.24 24.85
N PHE A 955 22.17 5.99 25.42
CA PHE A 955 22.03 5.40 26.75
C PHE A 955 22.00 3.88 26.65
N VAL A 956 22.62 3.19 27.61
CA VAL A 956 22.41 1.75 27.80
C VAL A 956 21.00 1.50 28.30
N PHE A 957 20.26 0.67 27.56
CA PHE A 957 18.87 0.32 27.86
C PHE A 957 18.69 -1.17 28.20
N ASN A 958 19.72 -2.00 28.00
CA ASN A 958 19.70 -3.40 28.39
C ASN A 958 20.73 -3.66 29.49
N GLU A 959 20.30 -3.66 30.76
CA GLU A 959 21.14 -4.06 31.90
C GLU A 959 21.71 -5.49 31.75
N ASN A 960 20.98 -6.38 31.07
CA ASN A 960 21.38 -7.76 30.79
C ASN A 960 22.18 -7.91 29.48
N GLY A 961 22.59 -6.80 28.87
CA GLY A 961 23.47 -6.77 27.70
C GLY A 961 24.95 -6.85 28.08
N PHE A 962 25.83 -6.86 27.07
CA PHE A 962 27.27 -7.12 27.26
C PHE A 962 28.16 -6.22 26.39
N ILE A 963 29.38 -6.01 26.87
CA ILE A 963 30.49 -5.35 26.18
C ILE A 963 31.39 -6.42 25.57
N TYR A 964 31.86 -6.21 24.34
CA TYR A 964 32.65 -7.17 23.56
C TYR A 964 33.96 -6.55 23.03
N ALA A 965 35.01 -7.36 22.88
CA ALA A 965 36.30 -6.86 22.37
C ALA A 965 36.24 -6.47 20.88
N LYS A 966 35.48 -7.21 20.07
CA LYS A 966 35.25 -6.98 18.64
C LYS A 966 33.77 -7.19 18.30
N ALA A 967 33.25 -6.41 17.35
CA ALA A 967 31.91 -6.63 16.80
C ALA A 967 31.81 -8.02 16.16
N GLY A 968 30.89 -8.84 16.69
CA GLY A 968 30.66 -10.23 16.28
C GLY A 968 31.30 -11.30 17.17
N ASP A 969 32.02 -10.92 18.24
CA ASP A 969 32.59 -11.89 19.19
C ASP A 969 31.47 -12.62 19.96
N ILE A 970 31.69 -13.92 20.22
CA ILE A 970 30.82 -14.75 21.08
C ILE A 970 31.11 -14.61 22.57
N LYS A 971 32.32 -14.16 22.94
CA LYS A 971 32.74 -13.99 24.34
C LYS A 971 32.66 -12.52 24.74
N ALA A 972 31.87 -12.22 25.77
CA ALA A 972 31.82 -10.91 26.39
C ALA A 972 33.12 -10.62 27.17
N ILE A 973 33.44 -9.33 27.32
CA ILE A 973 34.52 -8.82 28.20
C ILE A 973 33.98 -8.05 29.41
N GLY A 974 32.66 -7.80 29.48
CA GLY A 974 31.99 -7.18 30.62
C GLY A 974 30.47 -7.18 30.44
N ALA A 975 29.73 -7.01 31.53
CA ALA A 975 28.27 -6.85 31.52
C ALA A 975 27.88 -5.36 31.49
N LEU A 976 26.73 -5.04 30.92
CA LEU A 976 26.20 -3.67 30.87
C LEU A 976 25.44 -3.25 32.13
N LYS A 977 25.19 -4.17 33.09
CA LYS A 977 24.41 -3.87 34.29
C LYS A 977 24.94 -2.69 35.10
N LYS A 978 26.27 -2.54 35.24
CA LYS A 978 26.89 -1.40 35.95
C LYS A 978 26.90 -0.08 35.16
N TYR A 979 26.40 -0.10 33.93
CA TYR A 979 26.29 1.03 33.01
C TYR A 979 24.84 1.29 32.60
N TYR A 980 23.85 0.68 33.25
CA TYR A 980 22.45 0.88 32.88
C TYR A 980 22.07 2.36 33.05
N GLU A 981 21.43 2.93 32.02
CA GLU A 981 21.18 4.37 31.84
C GLU A 981 22.40 5.28 31.59
N ASP A 982 23.64 4.77 31.64
CA ASP A 982 24.84 5.57 31.35
C ASP A 982 24.98 5.94 29.86
N VAL A 983 25.65 7.07 29.63
CA VAL A 983 26.03 7.54 28.29
C VAL A 983 27.20 6.73 27.74
N PHE A 984 26.97 6.11 26.58
CA PHE A 984 27.96 5.51 25.71
C PHE A 984 28.15 6.38 24.46
N SER A 985 29.25 7.13 24.41
CA SER A 985 29.57 8.03 23.29
C SER A 985 30.19 7.24 22.13
N VAL A 986 29.43 7.05 21.05
CA VAL A 986 29.82 6.19 19.92
C VAL A 986 30.83 6.88 19.02
N GLN A 987 31.92 6.17 18.71
CA GLN A 987 33.07 6.65 17.93
C GLN A 987 33.16 5.98 16.55
N GLN A 988 32.71 4.73 16.42
CA GLN A 988 32.60 4.02 15.14
C GLN A 988 31.48 2.99 15.18
N SER A 989 30.94 2.62 14.01
CA SER A 989 29.83 1.65 13.90
C SER A 989 30.13 0.61 12.82
N LYS A 990 29.73 -0.66 13.06
CA LYS A 990 30.01 -1.80 12.18
C LYS A 990 28.85 -2.78 12.21
N VAL A 991 28.37 -3.21 11.04
CA VAL A 991 27.38 -4.30 10.94
C VAL A 991 28.11 -5.62 10.78
N VAL A 992 27.71 -6.64 11.55
CA VAL A 992 28.22 -8.01 11.48
C VAL A 992 27.05 -8.97 11.65
N ASN A 993 26.86 -9.86 10.66
CA ASN A 993 25.77 -10.84 10.63
C ASN A 993 24.37 -10.22 10.83
N GLY A 994 24.10 -9.07 10.20
CA GLY A 994 22.86 -8.31 10.32
C GLY A 994 22.75 -7.47 11.61
N ILE A 995 23.45 -7.85 12.69
CA ILE A 995 23.50 -7.09 13.93
C ILE A 995 24.35 -5.83 13.73
N THR A 996 23.82 -4.66 14.08
CA THR A 996 24.59 -3.42 14.15
C THR A 996 25.30 -3.35 15.50
N TRP A 997 26.60 -3.05 15.47
CA TRP A 997 27.45 -2.86 16.63
C TRP A 997 28.02 -1.45 16.64
N HIS A 998 28.06 -0.85 17.82
CA HIS A 998 28.68 0.45 18.08
C HIS A 998 29.90 0.26 18.97
N TYR A 999 31.00 0.93 18.63
CA TYR A 999 32.19 1.04 19.48
C TYR A 999 32.33 2.49 19.92
N GLY A 1000 32.65 2.67 21.19
CA GLY A 1000 32.66 3.94 21.88
C GLY A 1000 33.28 3.81 23.25
N ALA A 1001 33.03 4.80 24.10
CA ALA A 1001 33.48 4.83 25.49
C ALA A 1001 32.35 5.23 26.44
N PHE A 1002 32.41 4.73 27.66
CA PHE A 1002 31.70 5.29 28.82
C PHE A 1002 32.51 6.43 29.45
N GLN A 1003 31.89 7.21 30.33
CA GLN A 1003 32.56 8.29 31.05
C GLN A 1003 33.69 7.80 31.99
N ASP A 1004 33.61 6.55 32.50
CA ASP A 1004 34.70 5.91 33.26
C ASP A 1004 35.92 5.52 32.38
N GLY A 1005 35.88 5.83 31.08
CA GLY A 1005 36.94 5.53 30.11
C GLY A 1005 36.87 4.11 29.52
N THR A 1006 35.97 3.25 29.99
CA THR A 1006 35.82 1.86 29.50
C THR A 1006 35.32 1.83 28.06
N LYS A 1007 35.93 0.97 27.23
CA LYS A 1007 35.68 0.89 25.79
C LYS A 1007 35.38 -0.53 25.35
N GLY A 1008 34.57 -0.65 24.31
CA GLY A 1008 34.28 -1.93 23.67
C GLY A 1008 33.19 -1.80 22.61
N TRP A 1009 32.78 -2.93 22.05
CA TRP A 1009 31.63 -3.02 21.16
C TRP A 1009 30.39 -3.41 21.94
N ILE A 1010 29.30 -2.68 21.72
CA ILE A 1010 27.95 -2.94 22.24
C ILE A 1010 27.01 -3.12 21.03
N LYS A 1011 25.97 -3.95 21.16
CA LYS A 1011 24.97 -4.12 20.08
C LYS A 1011 24.05 -2.91 20.10
N ALA A 1012 23.64 -2.42 18.93
CA ALA A 1012 22.70 -1.31 18.82
C ALA A 1012 21.33 -1.58 19.49
N ALA A 1013 20.96 -2.86 19.65
CA ALA A 1013 19.76 -3.27 20.36
C ALA A 1013 19.84 -3.05 21.89
N ASP A 1014 21.04 -3.01 22.46
CA ASP A 1014 21.29 -2.78 23.90
C ASP A 1014 21.32 -1.28 24.25
N LEU A 1015 21.25 -0.40 23.25
CA LEU A 1015 21.40 1.06 23.33
C LEU A 1015 20.13 1.80 22.85
N ARG A 1016 19.89 3.02 23.34
CA ARG A 1016 18.81 3.92 22.87
C ARG A 1016 19.31 5.36 22.77
N SER A 1017 18.81 6.11 21.78
CA SER A 1017 19.12 7.55 21.64
C SER A 1017 18.32 8.45 22.60
N GLN A 1018 17.41 7.87 23.39
CA GLN A 1018 16.55 8.55 24.35
C GLN A 1018 16.39 7.68 25.60
N LEU A 1019 16.47 8.28 26.78
CA LEU A 1019 16.15 7.64 28.05
C LEU A 1019 14.72 8.03 28.44
N VAL A 1020 13.87 7.03 28.70
CA VAL A 1020 12.45 7.21 29.04
C VAL A 1020 12.16 6.47 30.36
N LYS A 1021 11.86 7.22 31.41
CA LYS A 1021 11.45 6.70 32.72
C LYS A 1021 9.93 6.77 32.87
N TYR A 1022 9.36 5.83 33.61
CA TYR A 1022 7.93 5.78 33.90
C TYR A 1022 7.69 5.94 35.40
N TYR A 1023 6.74 6.79 35.77
CA TYR A 1023 6.43 7.14 37.16
C TYR A 1023 4.96 6.87 37.45
N ALA A 1024 4.69 5.93 38.36
CA ALA A 1024 3.33 5.63 38.79
C ALA A 1024 2.68 6.85 39.46
N VAL A 1025 1.40 7.06 39.20
CA VAL A 1025 0.58 8.11 39.80
C VAL A 1025 -0.43 7.46 40.75
N ASN A 1026 -0.56 8.00 41.96
CA ASN A 1026 -1.43 7.45 43.02
C ASN A 1026 -2.95 7.67 42.78
N HIS A 1027 -3.33 7.92 41.53
CA HIS A 1027 -4.70 8.15 41.08
C HIS A 1027 -4.92 7.55 39.69
N SER A 1028 -6.17 7.19 39.39
CA SER A 1028 -6.57 6.90 38.01
C SER A 1028 -6.76 8.20 37.19
N LEU A 1029 -6.80 8.06 35.86
CA LEU A 1029 -7.08 9.19 34.96
C LEU A 1029 -8.45 9.83 35.28
N ASN A 1030 -9.46 9.03 35.64
CA ASN A 1030 -10.80 9.50 35.97
C ASN A 1030 -10.86 10.22 37.34
N GLN A 1031 -10.16 9.72 38.36
CA GLN A 1031 -10.04 10.43 39.66
C GLN A 1031 -9.35 11.78 39.48
N SER A 1032 -8.26 11.80 38.70
CA SER A 1032 -7.50 13.01 38.38
C SER A 1032 -8.38 14.00 37.61
N LEU A 1033 -9.09 13.55 36.57
CA LEU A 1033 -10.02 14.35 35.78
C LEU A 1033 -11.15 14.96 36.64
N ASN A 1034 -11.68 14.22 37.62
CA ASN A 1034 -12.70 14.73 38.52
C ASN A 1034 -12.17 15.92 39.35
N LYS A 1035 -10.95 15.82 39.90
CA LYS A 1035 -10.29 16.95 40.58
C LYS A 1035 -10.11 18.16 39.64
N GLN A 1036 -9.66 17.92 38.40
CA GLN A 1036 -9.45 18.98 37.40
C GLN A 1036 -10.75 19.71 37.02
N TYR A 1037 -11.85 18.97 36.84
CA TYR A 1037 -13.13 19.54 36.39
C TYR A 1037 -13.94 20.22 37.51
N ALA A 1038 -13.49 20.08 38.77
CA ALA A 1038 -14.00 20.78 39.94
C ALA A 1038 -13.33 22.14 40.19
N LEU A 1039 -12.29 22.51 39.43
CA LEU A 1039 -11.64 23.82 39.54
C LEU A 1039 -12.57 24.97 39.15
N ASN A 1040 -12.34 26.14 39.77
CA ASN A 1040 -12.96 27.41 39.39
C ASN A 1040 -11.86 28.49 39.21
N PRO A 1041 -11.65 29.06 38.00
CA PRO A 1041 -12.29 28.68 36.75
C PRO A 1041 -11.96 27.23 36.34
N LYS A 1042 -12.86 26.61 35.57
CA LYS A 1042 -12.66 25.26 35.02
C LYS A 1042 -11.49 25.25 34.01
N PRO A 1043 -10.97 24.07 33.62
CA PRO A 1043 -10.00 23.97 32.53
C PRO A 1043 -10.52 24.68 31.27
N GLN A 1044 -9.67 25.50 30.64
CA GLN A 1044 -10.03 26.35 29.51
C GLN A 1044 -9.49 25.76 28.19
N ILE A 1045 -10.08 26.19 27.07
CA ILE A 1045 -9.60 25.93 25.72
C ILE A 1045 -9.82 27.16 24.84
N GLN A 1046 -8.91 27.41 23.89
CA GLN A 1046 -9.04 28.48 22.90
C GLN A 1046 -9.48 27.90 21.55
N ARG A 1047 -10.80 27.86 21.29
CA ARG A 1047 -11.35 27.38 20.00
C ARG A 1047 -11.27 28.44 18.90
N THR A 1048 -11.35 29.72 19.28
CA THR A 1048 -11.16 30.89 18.40
C THR A 1048 -10.02 31.72 18.97
N ALA A 1049 -9.07 32.17 18.14
CA ALA A 1049 -7.89 32.90 18.61
C ALA A 1049 -8.29 34.13 19.46
N GLY A 1050 -7.65 34.28 20.63
CA GLY A 1050 -7.97 35.33 21.60
C GLY A 1050 -9.18 35.08 22.51
N LYS A 1051 -10.07 34.11 22.21
CA LYS A 1051 -11.27 33.81 23.01
C LYS A 1051 -11.08 32.56 23.87
N TRP A 1052 -11.18 32.70 25.19
CA TRP A 1052 -11.19 31.58 26.13
C TRP A 1052 -12.60 31.06 26.39
N GLU A 1053 -12.73 29.75 26.44
CA GLU A 1053 -13.99 29.04 26.74
C GLU A 1053 -13.71 27.85 27.67
N ASN A 1054 -14.72 27.45 28.44
CA ASN A 1054 -14.63 26.20 29.22
C ASN A 1054 -14.37 25.01 28.27
N ALA A 1055 -13.38 24.20 28.61
CA ALA A 1055 -13.18 22.89 27.99
C ALA A 1055 -14.27 21.92 28.46
N THR A 1056 -14.70 21.02 27.59
CA THR A 1056 -15.53 19.88 27.99
C THR A 1056 -14.71 18.87 28.81
N ARG A 1057 -15.41 18.02 29.56
CA ARG A 1057 -14.77 16.95 30.34
C ARG A 1057 -13.99 15.96 29.46
N GLU A 1058 -14.42 15.71 28.23
CA GLU A 1058 -13.72 14.81 27.30
C GLU A 1058 -12.52 15.47 26.61
N GLU A 1059 -12.61 16.74 26.19
CA GLU A 1059 -11.42 17.50 25.73
C GLU A 1059 -10.34 17.51 26.84
N THR A 1060 -10.76 17.76 28.09
CA THR A 1060 -9.87 17.71 29.27
C THR A 1060 -9.26 16.32 29.46
N ARG A 1061 -10.07 15.24 29.45
CA ARG A 1061 -9.58 13.85 29.57
C ARG A 1061 -8.55 13.52 28.49
N ARG A 1062 -8.83 13.88 27.22
CA ARG A 1062 -7.97 13.62 26.07
C ARG A 1062 -6.67 14.44 26.10
N ALA A 1063 -6.68 15.61 26.73
CA ALA A 1063 -5.49 16.43 26.97
C ALA A 1063 -4.66 15.94 28.18
N MET A 1064 -5.26 15.16 29.09
CA MET A 1064 -4.57 14.48 30.19
C MET A 1064 -4.04 13.08 29.83
N ASP A 1065 -4.61 12.40 28.84
CA ASP A 1065 -4.30 10.99 28.51
C ASP A 1065 -2.82 10.74 28.15
N THR A 1066 -2.02 10.28 29.13
CA THR A 1066 -0.56 10.11 28.95
C THR A 1066 -0.21 8.99 27.99
N GLN A 1067 -1.01 7.92 27.93
CA GLN A 1067 -0.82 6.82 26.98
C GLN A 1067 -1.05 7.25 25.53
N ARG A 1068 -1.96 8.22 25.31
CA ARG A 1068 -2.16 8.87 24.00
C ARG A 1068 -1.01 9.81 23.66
N ILE A 1069 -0.60 10.66 24.60
CA ILE A 1069 0.46 11.68 24.41
C ILE A 1069 1.81 11.01 24.10
N ALA A 1070 2.17 9.95 24.83
CA ALA A 1070 3.45 9.27 24.68
C ALA A 1070 3.64 8.57 23.32
N LYS A 1071 2.56 8.37 22.55
CA LYS A 1071 2.57 7.73 21.22
C LYS A 1071 2.66 8.74 20.07
N ASP A 1072 2.48 10.04 20.32
CA ASP A 1072 2.63 11.07 19.29
C ASP A 1072 4.07 11.62 19.30
N PRO A 1073 4.80 11.60 18.17
CA PRO A 1073 6.22 12.00 18.10
C PRO A 1073 6.47 13.51 18.29
N ASN A 1074 5.41 14.31 18.44
CA ASN A 1074 5.47 15.73 18.75
C ASN A 1074 4.93 15.99 20.17
N GLU A 1075 3.85 15.31 20.59
CA GLU A 1075 3.30 15.49 21.94
C GLU A 1075 4.10 14.76 23.03
N ILE A 1076 4.91 13.75 22.71
CA ILE A 1076 5.85 13.12 23.67
C ILE A 1076 6.81 14.13 24.33
N TYR A 1077 7.10 15.25 23.66
CA TYR A 1077 7.89 16.34 24.24
C TYR A 1077 7.19 17.06 25.41
N GLN A 1078 5.92 16.75 25.72
CA GLN A 1078 5.29 17.12 26.99
C GLN A 1078 5.98 16.45 28.19
N PHE A 1079 6.58 15.28 27.98
CA PHE A 1079 7.33 14.52 28.98
C PHE A 1079 8.83 14.77 28.96
N LEU A 1080 9.33 15.67 28.11
CA LEU A 1080 10.76 15.99 28.08
C LEU A 1080 11.17 16.52 29.47
N LYS A 1081 12.24 15.94 30.01
CA LYS A 1081 12.77 16.26 31.33
C LYS A 1081 13.41 17.66 31.31
N LEU A 1082 12.78 18.60 32.02
CA LEU A 1082 13.13 20.02 32.00
C LEU A 1082 14.18 20.40 33.05
N ASP A 1083 14.39 19.60 34.09
CA ASP A 1083 15.48 19.74 35.09
C ASP A 1083 16.82 19.18 34.60
N GLN A 1084 17.00 18.99 33.29
CA GLN A 1084 18.18 18.37 32.69
C GLN A 1084 18.67 19.17 31.47
N TYR A 1085 19.84 19.81 31.60
CA TYR A 1085 20.61 20.37 30.48
C TYR A 1085 21.08 19.24 29.55
N GLN A 1086 20.97 19.43 28.24
CA GLN A 1086 21.23 18.37 27.25
C GLN A 1086 22.65 18.39 26.67
N GLY A 1087 23.34 19.54 26.69
CA GLY A 1087 24.70 19.68 26.18
C GLY A 1087 24.83 20.45 24.87
N LEU A 1088 23.79 21.16 24.43
CA LEU A 1088 23.81 21.88 23.15
C LEU A 1088 24.74 23.10 23.21
N ASN A 1089 25.45 23.36 22.12
CA ASN A 1089 26.36 24.51 22.01
C ASN A 1089 25.61 25.78 21.61
N ALA A 1090 26.13 26.94 22.02
CA ALA A 1090 25.50 28.25 21.78
C ALA A 1090 25.26 28.56 20.29
N THR A 1091 26.14 28.09 19.40
CA THR A 1091 26.03 28.32 17.95
C THR A 1091 24.80 27.61 17.35
N ASP A 1092 24.37 26.48 17.92
CA ASP A 1092 23.12 25.84 17.54
C ASP A 1092 21.91 26.57 18.13
N LEU A 1093 21.99 27.05 19.37
CA LEU A 1093 20.93 27.85 20.00
C LEU A 1093 20.69 29.18 19.25
N ASP A 1094 21.75 29.85 18.78
CA ASP A 1094 21.63 31.08 17.98
C ASP A 1094 20.90 30.90 16.64
N LYS A 1095 20.84 29.67 16.09
CA LYS A 1095 20.02 29.39 14.89
C LYS A 1095 18.53 29.58 15.17
N LEU A 1096 18.08 29.23 16.38
CA LEU A 1096 16.69 29.36 16.85
C LEU A 1096 16.33 30.80 17.18
N LEU A 1097 17.31 31.54 17.70
CA LEU A 1097 17.20 32.94 18.11
C LEU A 1097 17.38 33.94 16.96
N LYS A 1098 17.74 33.46 15.76
CA LYS A 1098 17.93 34.31 14.59
C LYS A 1098 16.66 35.08 14.23
N ASN A 1099 16.81 36.40 14.08
CA ASN A 1099 15.73 37.36 13.83
C ASN A 1099 14.67 37.44 14.96
N LYS A 1100 14.99 37.03 16.21
CA LYS A 1100 14.08 37.06 17.37
C LYS A 1100 14.27 38.31 18.24
N GLY A 1101 14.16 39.49 17.60
CA GLY A 1101 14.31 40.78 18.28
C GLY A 1101 15.58 40.85 19.13
N ILE A 1102 15.44 41.27 20.38
CA ILE A 1102 16.56 41.42 21.34
C ILE A 1102 17.22 40.07 21.75
N LEU A 1103 16.57 38.93 21.48
CA LEU A 1103 17.12 37.60 21.80
C LEU A 1103 18.11 37.10 20.73
N ASN A 1104 18.20 37.77 19.57
CA ASN A 1104 19.10 37.40 18.48
C ASN A 1104 20.58 37.50 18.91
N GLY A 1105 21.30 36.38 18.90
CA GLY A 1105 22.71 36.31 19.34
C GLY A 1105 22.90 36.03 20.84
N GLN A 1106 21.84 35.68 21.57
CA GLN A 1106 21.89 35.38 23.00
C GLN A 1106 22.10 33.88 23.32
N GLY A 1107 22.52 33.06 22.34
CA GLY A 1107 22.67 31.61 22.50
C GLY A 1107 23.56 31.21 23.68
N GLU A 1108 24.64 31.96 23.94
CA GLU A 1108 25.53 31.68 25.08
C GLU A 1108 24.87 32.03 26.42
N ALA A 1109 24.04 33.08 26.50
CA ALA A 1109 23.29 33.42 27.72
C ALA A 1109 22.22 32.36 28.05
N PHE A 1110 21.57 31.77 27.04
CA PHE A 1110 20.66 30.64 27.24
C PHE A 1110 21.40 29.35 27.63
N ARG A 1111 22.58 29.11 27.05
CA ARG A 1111 23.44 27.96 27.41
C ARG A 1111 23.95 28.08 28.85
N GLU A 1112 24.41 29.25 29.25
CA GLU A 1112 24.80 29.56 30.63
C GLU A 1112 23.63 29.34 31.60
N ALA A 1113 22.46 29.92 31.30
CA ALA A 1113 21.26 29.76 32.13
C ALA A 1113 20.83 28.29 32.28
N ALA A 1114 20.96 27.50 31.21
CA ALA A 1114 20.69 26.07 31.20
C ALA A 1114 21.68 25.27 32.05
N ILE A 1115 22.98 25.57 31.97
CA ILE A 1115 24.04 24.94 32.77
C ILE A 1115 23.87 25.30 34.25
N THR A 1116 23.87 26.60 34.58
CA THR A 1116 23.91 27.13 35.96
C THR A 1116 22.72 26.71 36.81
N HIS A 1117 21.56 26.44 36.19
CA HIS A 1117 20.35 26.02 36.90
C HIS A 1117 19.93 24.58 36.59
N ASN A 1118 20.73 23.85 35.80
CA ASN A 1118 20.40 22.55 35.22
C ASN A 1118 18.96 22.51 34.68
N ILE A 1119 18.73 23.22 33.56
CA ILE A 1119 17.44 23.32 32.88
C ILE A 1119 17.64 22.96 31.40
N ASN A 1120 16.65 22.32 30.78
CA ASN A 1120 16.65 22.09 29.34
C ASN A 1120 16.67 23.43 28.56
N GLU A 1121 17.70 23.59 27.72
CA GLU A 1121 18.00 24.80 26.97
C GLU A 1121 16.96 25.13 25.88
N ILE A 1122 16.38 24.11 25.24
CA ILE A 1122 15.33 24.27 24.22
C ILE A 1122 14.01 24.73 24.86
N TYR A 1123 13.70 24.26 26.07
CA TYR A 1123 12.58 24.76 26.87
C TYR A 1123 12.77 26.23 27.26
N LEU A 1124 13.95 26.63 27.76
CA LEU A 1124 14.21 28.04 28.10
C LEU A 1124 14.01 28.98 26.91
N ILE A 1125 14.52 28.60 25.73
CA ILE A 1125 14.31 29.37 24.48
C ILE A 1125 12.82 29.37 24.08
N SER A 1126 12.13 28.23 24.17
CA SER A 1126 10.70 28.10 23.88
C SER A 1126 9.82 29.00 24.76
N HIS A 1127 10.17 29.08 26.04
CA HIS A 1127 9.51 29.87 27.06
C HIS A 1127 9.78 31.37 26.85
N ALA A 1128 11.05 31.78 26.72
CA ALA A 1128 11.39 33.17 26.46
C ALA A 1128 10.77 33.69 25.16
N LEU A 1129 10.76 32.90 24.09
CA LEU A 1129 10.10 33.28 22.82
C LEU A 1129 8.58 33.39 22.93
N LEU A 1130 7.94 32.79 23.95
CA LEU A 1130 6.53 33.00 24.27
C LEU A 1130 6.34 34.36 24.97
N GLU A 1131 6.94 34.52 26.15
CA GLU A 1131 6.72 35.67 27.03
C GLU A 1131 7.21 37.00 26.46
N THR A 1132 8.20 36.95 25.56
CA THR A 1132 8.73 38.14 24.86
C THR A 1132 8.10 38.40 23.49
N GLY A 1133 7.17 37.56 23.04
CA GLY A 1133 6.54 37.70 21.71
C GLY A 1133 7.50 37.52 20.52
N ASN A 1134 8.57 36.71 20.66
CA ASN A 1134 9.77 36.66 19.81
C ASN A 1134 10.77 37.81 20.02
N GLY A 1135 10.96 38.27 21.27
CA GLY A 1135 11.96 39.29 21.63
C GLY A 1135 11.57 40.72 21.35
N THR A 1136 10.26 41.00 21.18
CA THR A 1136 9.72 42.31 20.75
C THR A 1136 8.79 42.98 21.77
N SER A 1137 8.53 42.35 22.92
CA SER A 1137 7.68 42.95 23.96
C SER A 1137 8.35 44.15 24.64
N LYS A 1138 7.56 45.04 25.25
CA LYS A 1138 8.08 46.18 26.03
C LYS A 1138 9.00 45.69 27.16
N LEU A 1139 8.57 44.66 27.90
CA LEU A 1139 9.35 44.03 28.98
C LEU A 1139 10.68 43.43 28.49
N SER A 1140 10.73 42.84 27.29
CA SER A 1140 11.98 42.31 26.75
C SER A 1140 12.92 43.39 26.22
N ASN A 1141 12.42 44.53 25.73
CA ASN A 1141 13.23 45.61 25.15
C ASN A 1141 13.69 46.67 26.18
N GLY A 1142 13.28 46.48 27.44
CA GLY A 1142 13.89 47.10 28.61
C GLY A 1142 13.35 48.49 28.95
N GLY A 1143 13.24 48.74 30.25
CA GLY A 1143 12.74 49.98 30.85
C GLY A 1143 12.83 49.94 32.37
N TYR A 1144 12.31 50.95 33.05
CA TYR A 1144 12.23 51.00 34.51
C TYR A 1144 10.97 51.73 34.95
N VAL A 1145 10.72 51.81 36.26
CA VAL A 1145 9.61 52.56 36.84
C VAL A 1145 10.17 53.71 37.68
N THR A 1146 9.64 54.91 37.51
CA THR A 1146 10.04 56.06 38.32
C THR A 1146 9.46 55.98 39.73
N SER A 1147 9.99 56.79 40.66
CA SER A 1147 9.39 57.03 41.98
C SER A 1147 7.88 57.32 41.92
N ASN A 1148 7.46 58.05 40.86
CA ASN A 1148 6.07 58.49 40.65
C ASN A 1148 5.27 57.47 39.83
N ASP A 1149 5.66 56.20 39.90
CA ASP A 1149 5.04 55.03 39.29
C ASP A 1149 4.80 55.08 37.76
N LYS A 1150 5.58 55.88 37.02
CA LYS A 1150 5.53 55.95 35.54
C LYS A 1150 6.55 54.99 34.92
N VAL A 1151 6.12 54.22 33.92
CA VAL A 1151 7.00 53.34 33.14
C VAL A 1151 7.76 54.15 32.09
N VAL A 1152 9.09 53.98 32.04
CA VAL A 1152 9.97 54.64 31.07
C VAL A 1152 10.76 53.58 30.29
N THR A 1153 10.60 53.56 28.97
CA THR A 1153 11.32 52.64 28.07
C THR A 1153 12.52 53.27 27.37
N ASP A 1154 12.58 54.60 27.27
CA ASP A 1154 13.46 55.27 26.28
C ASP A 1154 14.70 55.92 26.94
N SER A 1155 15.05 55.43 28.13
CA SER A 1155 16.23 55.85 28.89
C SER A 1155 17.45 54.94 28.64
N ARG A 1156 18.64 55.42 29.03
CA ARG A 1156 19.84 54.59 29.18
C ARG A 1156 19.77 53.65 30.39
N LYS A 1157 19.01 54.00 31.44
CA LYS A 1157 18.69 53.08 32.54
C LYS A 1157 17.56 52.15 32.09
N LYS A 1158 17.81 50.84 32.02
CA LYS A 1158 16.84 49.81 31.64
C LYS A 1158 17.06 48.53 32.43
N TYR A 1159 15.97 47.91 32.86
CA TYR A 1159 15.93 46.52 33.31
C TYR A 1159 15.11 45.69 32.33
N TYR A 1160 15.51 44.44 32.14
CA TYR A 1160 15.03 43.56 31.09
C TYR A 1160 14.32 42.36 31.71
N ASN A 1161 13.24 41.87 31.10
CA ASN A 1161 12.48 40.73 31.63
C ASN A 1161 12.07 39.78 30.50
N MET A 1162 12.71 38.62 30.44
CA MET A 1162 12.60 37.66 29.31
C MET A 1162 11.61 36.53 29.54
N PHE A 1163 10.99 36.44 30.73
CA PHE A 1163 10.09 35.36 31.12
C PHE A 1163 8.85 35.84 31.90
N GLY A 1164 8.46 37.12 31.78
CA GLY A 1164 7.25 37.66 32.42
C GLY A 1164 7.25 37.58 33.96
N VAL A 1165 8.42 37.53 34.60
CA VAL A 1165 8.54 37.33 36.05
C VAL A 1165 7.99 38.57 36.76
N GLY A 1166 7.06 38.37 37.70
CA GLY A 1166 6.37 39.46 38.40
C GLY A 1166 5.40 40.31 37.55
N ALA A 1167 5.18 39.97 36.27
CA ALA A 1167 4.12 40.59 35.47
C ALA A 1167 2.74 40.01 35.87
N PHE A 1168 1.88 40.83 36.49
CA PHE A 1168 0.51 40.45 36.92
C PHE A 1168 -0.55 41.16 36.07
N ASP A 1169 -1.68 40.50 35.80
CA ASP A 1169 -2.57 40.85 34.67
C ASP A 1169 -3.08 42.30 34.61
N HIS A 1170 -3.43 42.92 35.73
CA HIS A 1170 -3.96 44.29 35.74
C HIS A 1170 -2.88 45.36 35.46
N ASP A 1171 -1.60 45.03 35.62
CA ASP A 1171 -0.47 45.90 35.28
C ASP A 1171 0.81 45.07 35.08
N ALA A 1172 0.85 44.38 33.93
CA ALA A 1172 1.92 43.46 33.61
C ALA A 1172 3.27 44.16 33.41
N VAL A 1173 3.27 45.39 32.88
CA VAL A 1173 4.49 46.08 32.46
C VAL A 1173 5.18 46.79 33.62
N ARG A 1174 4.45 47.54 34.46
CA ARG A 1174 5.04 48.22 35.63
C ARG A 1174 5.62 47.21 36.61
N ASN A 1175 4.83 46.19 36.98
CA ASN A 1175 5.25 45.18 37.94
C ASN A 1175 6.38 44.29 37.38
N GLY A 1176 6.36 43.97 36.08
CA GLY A 1176 7.45 43.26 35.42
C GLY A 1176 8.78 44.04 35.40
N PHE A 1177 8.74 45.37 35.32
CA PHE A 1177 9.94 46.21 35.44
C PHE A 1177 10.39 46.41 36.90
N LYS A 1178 9.49 46.70 37.86
CA LYS A 1178 9.84 46.74 39.30
C LYS A 1178 10.52 45.43 39.75
N THR A 1179 10.02 44.30 39.25
CA THR A 1179 10.60 42.97 39.53
C THR A 1179 11.99 42.81 38.93
N ALA A 1180 12.18 43.18 37.66
CA ALA A 1180 13.49 43.14 36.99
C ALA A 1180 14.52 44.08 37.63
N GLU A 1181 14.08 45.24 38.13
CA GLU A 1181 14.90 46.17 38.92
C GLU A 1181 15.31 45.56 40.27
N SER A 1182 14.36 44.97 41.02
CA SER A 1182 14.64 44.31 42.30
C SER A 1182 15.59 43.10 42.20
N TYR A 1183 15.66 42.45 41.04
CA TYR A 1183 16.61 41.36 40.76
C TYR A 1183 17.89 41.82 40.00
N GLY A 1184 18.08 43.13 39.79
CA GLY A 1184 19.29 43.67 39.16
C GLY A 1184 19.48 43.29 37.68
N TRP A 1185 18.39 43.05 36.95
CA TRP A 1185 18.40 42.59 35.55
C TRP A 1185 18.67 43.74 34.55
N ASP A 1186 19.72 44.51 34.78
CA ASP A 1186 20.16 45.68 33.97
C ASP A 1186 20.65 45.33 32.54
N THR A 1187 20.68 44.05 32.20
CA THR A 1187 21.18 43.53 30.93
C THR A 1187 20.40 42.30 30.49
N VAL A 1188 20.30 42.11 29.18
CA VAL A 1188 19.64 40.95 28.54
C VAL A 1188 20.16 39.63 29.12
N ARG A 1189 21.49 39.46 29.21
CA ARG A 1189 22.12 38.27 29.82
C ARG A 1189 21.69 38.02 31.27
N LYS A 1190 21.73 39.03 32.15
CA LYS A 1190 21.26 38.88 33.54
C LYS A 1190 19.79 38.48 33.61
N SER A 1191 18.93 39.06 32.75
CA SER A 1191 17.51 38.70 32.70
C SER A 1191 17.24 37.27 32.19
N ILE A 1192 18.12 36.72 31.33
CA ILE A 1192 18.03 35.33 30.88
C ILE A 1192 18.45 34.36 31.99
N VAL A 1193 19.60 34.59 32.63
CA VAL A 1193 20.12 33.72 33.70
C VAL A 1193 19.25 33.83 34.97
N GLY A 1194 18.98 35.03 35.44
CA GLY A 1194 18.15 35.25 36.63
C GLY A 1194 16.68 34.83 36.45
N GLY A 1195 16.13 34.98 35.25
CA GLY A 1195 14.79 34.46 34.93
C GLY A 1195 14.73 32.93 34.93
N ALA A 1196 15.78 32.27 34.43
CA ALA A 1196 15.91 30.82 34.51
C ALA A 1196 16.01 30.31 35.97
N LYS A 1197 16.74 31.02 36.84
CA LYS A 1197 16.76 30.75 38.30
C LYS A 1197 15.35 30.74 38.89
N PHE A 1198 14.53 31.76 38.61
CA PHE A 1198 13.14 31.82 39.07
C PHE A 1198 12.30 30.62 38.59
N ILE A 1199 12.43 30.23 37.32
CA ILE A 1199 11.72 29.06 36.76
C ILE A 1199 12.18 27.76 37.45
N LYS A 1200 13.47 27.62 37.77
CA LYS A 1200 13.99 26.47 38.53
C LYS A 1200 13.36 26.41 39.92
N GLU A 1201 13.44 27.50 40.68
CA GLU A 1201 13.00 27.55 42.08
C GLU A 1201 11.50 27.40 42.26
N LYS A 1202 10.67 27.91 41.34
CA LYS A 1202 9.21 27.95 41.52
C LYS A 1202 8.45 26.77 40.92
N TYR A 1203 8.98 26.07 39.92
CA TYR A 1203 8.26 24.96 39.27
C TYR A 1203 9.10 23.70 39.15
N ILE A 1204 10.26 23.80 38.50
CA ILE A 1204 11.05 22.62 38.12
C ILE A 1204 11.63 21.91 39.37
N GLY A 1205 12.12 22.68 40.35
CA GLY A 1205 12.58 22.18 41.65
C GLY A 1205 11.47 21.72 42.60
N ALA A 1206 10.20 22.09 42.33
CA ALA A 1206 9.02 21.62 43.05
C ALA A 1206 8.47 20.28 42.51
N GLY A 1207 9.29 19.51 41.79
CA GLY A 1207 8.91 18.24 41.17
C GLY A 1207 8.10 18.37 39.87
N GLN A 1208 7.73 19.57 39.45
CA GLN A 1208 7.02 19.81 38.18
C GLN A 1208 8.01 19.98 37.03
N ASN A 1209 8.80 18.92 36.80
CA ASN A 1209 9.96 18.92 35.91
C ASN A 1209 9.67 18.50 34.45
N THR A 1210 8.40 18.37 34.04
CA THR A 1210 7.99 18.18 32.64
C THR A 1210 6.84 19.13 32.31
N LEU A 1211 6.64 19.49 31.04
CA LEU A 1211 5.48 20.32 30.65
C LEU A 1211 4.16 19.67 31.08
N TYR A 1212 4.08 18.33 31.02
CA TYR A 1212 2.95 17.58 31.51
C TYR A 1212 2.72 17.77 33.01
N ARG A 1213 3.77 17.64 33.84
CA ARG A 1213 3.69 17.88 35.29
C ARG A 1213 3.40 19.34 35.62
N MET A 1214 3.97 20.30 34.87
CA MET A 1214 3.66 21.73 34.99
C MET A 1214 2.19 22.04 34.71
N ARG A 1215 1.57 21.41 33.70
CA ARG A 1215 0.16 21.63 33.39
C ARG A 1215 -0.79 20.89 34.33
N TRP A 1216 -0.58 19.60 34.56
CA TRP A 1216 -1.59 18.73 35.16
C TRP A 1216 -1.31 18.37 36.63
N ASN A 1217 -0.05 18.44 37.05
CA ASN A 1217 0.45 17.98 38.35
C ASN A 1217 -0.12 16.59 38.72
N PRO A 1218 0.23 15.51 38.02
CA PRO A 1218 -0.45 14.23 38.18
C PRO A 1218 -0.33 13.63 39.59
N GLN A 1219 0.76 13.89 40.32
CA GLN A 1219 0.91 13.44 41.70
C GLN A 1219 0.03 14.23 42.69
N ASN A 1220 -0.31 15.49 42.38
CA ASN A 1220 -1.27 16.30 43.14
C ASN A 1220 -2.27 16.99 42.17
N PRO A 1221 -3.23 16.26 41.57
CA PRO A 1221 -4.07 16.81 40.50
C PRO A 1221 -4.89 18.00 40.99
N ALA A 1222 -5.09 18.97 40.09
CA ALA A 1222 -5.69 20.28 40.35
C ALA A 1222 -4.87 21.24 41.24
N VAL A 1223 -3.66 20.88 41.69
CA VAL A 1223 -2.81 21.74 42.54
C VAL A 1223 -1.64 22.35 41.74
N HIS A 1224 -1.30 23.62 42.04
CA HIS A 1224 -0.08 24.31 41.58
C HIS A 1224 0.20 24.26 40.06
N GLN A 1225 -0.82 24.51 39.25
CA GLN A 1225 -0.73 24.41 37.79
C GLN A 1225 -0.18 25.67 37.14
N TYR A 1226 0.57 25.51 36.06
CA TYR A 1226 1.16 26.63 35.32
C TYR A 1226 0.15 27.39 34.44
N ALA A 1227 -0.89 26.72 33.93
CA ALA A 1227 -1.86 27.31 33.02
C ALA A 1227 -3.25 26.66 33.13
N THR A 1228 -4.31 27.42 32.86
CA THR A 1228 -5.71 26.94 32.78
C THR A 1228 -6.03 26.27 31.45
N ASP A 1229 -5.35 26.66 30.37
CA ASP A 1229 -5.48 26.11 29.02
C ASP A 1229 -5.08 24.62 28.95
N ILE A 1230 -5.99 23.74 28.56
CA ILE A 1230 -5.71 22.30 28.40
C ILE A 1230 -4.69 22.01 27.29
N THR A 1231 -4.52 22.90 26.32
CA THR A 1231 -3.61 22.71 25.18
C THR A 1231 -2.21 23.26 25.38
N TRP A 1232 -1.96 24.01 26.47
CA TRP A 1232 -0.69 24.69 26.77
C TRP A 1232 0.54 23.78 26.65
N ALA A 1233 0.48 22.59 27.25
CA ALA A 1233 1.60 21.64 27.22
C ALA A 1233 1.82 21.09 25.80
N SER A 1234 0.74 20.79 25.07
CA SER A 1234 0.80 20.32 23.67
C SER A 1234 1.39 21.38 22.73
N HIS A 1235 1.01 22.66 22.90
CA HIS A 1235 1.57 23.77 22.12
C HIS A 1235 3.07 23.98 22.38
N ASN A 1236 3.50 23.94 23.65
CA ASN A 1236 4.92 24.06 24.00
C ASN A 1236 5.74 22.85 23.52
N ALA A 1237 5.24 21.62 23.68
CA ALA A 1237 5.88 20.41 23.18
C ALA A 1237 6.10 20.44 21.65
N LYS A 1238 5.07 20.84 20.89
CA LYS A 1238 5.16 21.00 19.42
C LYS A 1238 6.15 22.09 19.00
N ARG A 1239 6.28 23.18 19.78
CA ARG A 1239 7.28 24.24 19.55
C ARG A 1239 8.71 23.73 19.83
N MET A 1240 8.94 23.11 20.99
CA MET A 1240 10.24 22.56 21.38
C MET A 1240 10.72 21.50 20.38
N LYS A 1241 9.83 20.59 19.95
CA LYS A 1241 10.13 19.58 18.93
C LYS A 1241 10.55 20.20 17.60
N ASN A 1242 9.90 21.28 17.16
CA ASN A 1242 10.28 22.02 15.95
C ASN A 1242 11.67 22.67 16.08
N PHE A 1243 12.05 23.16 17.27
CA PHE A 1243 13.40 23.67 17.51
C PHE A 1243 14.47 22.58 17.47
N TYR A 1244 14.21 21.41 18.05
CA TYR A 1244 15.06 20.22 17.88
C TYR A 1244 15.23 19.86 16.39
N ASP A 1245 14.14 19.77 15.63
CA ASP A 1245 14.17 19.53 14.17
C ASP A 1245 15.02 20.58 13.41
N GLN A 1246 14.98 21.86 13.82
CA GLN A 1246 15.68 22.97 13.14
C GLN A 1246 17.20 22.94 13.30
N ILE A 1247 17.71 22.54 14.47
CA ILE A 1247 19.16 22.43 14.70
C ILE A 1247 19.71 21.06 14.25
N GLY A 1248 18.84 20.06 14.10
CA GLY A 1248 19.19 18.70 13.68
C GLY A 1248 19.36 17.71 14.84
N GLU A 1249 18.85 18.05 16.02
CA GLU A 1249 19.00 17.31 17.28
C GLU A 1249 17.68 16.64 17.70
N VAL A 1250 17.71 15.87 18.78
CA VAL A 1250 16.52 15.27 19.42
C VAL A 1250 16.56 15.44 20.93
N GLY A 1251 15.39 15.47 21.58
CA GLY A 1251 15.32 15.42 23.05
C GLY A 1251 15.90 14.11 23.59
N LYS A 1252 16.79 14.16 24.58
CA LYS A 1252 17.47 12.97 25.15
C LYS A 1252 16.75 12.31 26.33
N TYR A 1253 16.01 13.05 27.17
CA TYR A 1253 15.53 12.57 28.48
C TYR A 1253 14.02 12.81 28.67
N PHE A 1254 13.26 11.80 29.11
CA PHE A 1254 11.80 11.90 29.31
C PHE A 1254 11.32 11.20 30.58
N ASP A 1255 10.42 11.86 31.32
CA ASP A 1255 9.71 11.31 32.48
C ASP A 1255 8.20 11.22 32.16
N ILE A 1256 7.67 10.00 32.01
CA ILE A 1256 6.26 9.75 31.66
C ILE A 1256 5.48 9.32 32.90
N ASP A 1257 4.48 10.11 33.30
CA ASP A 1257 3.57 9.76 34.38
C ASP A 1257 2.50 8.75 33.92
N THR A 1258 2.34 7.67 34.68
CA THR A 1258 1.38 6.58 34.39
C THR A 1258 0.29 6.53 35.46
N TYR A 1259 -0.92 6.94 35.06
CA TYR A 1259 -2.12 6.77 35.87
C TYR A 1259 -2.40 5.30 36.19
N GLN A 1260 -2.94 5.05 37.39
CA GLN A 1260 -3.52 3.76 37.73
C GLN A 1260 -4.65 3.41 36.74
N LYS A 1261 -4.80 2.10 36.50
CA LYS A 1261 -5.88 1.54 35.67
C LYS A 1261 -7.22 1.65 36.41
#